data_AF-A0A653B7W3-F1
#
_entry.id   AF-A0A653B7W3-F1
#
_cell.length_a   1.000
_cell.length_b   1.000
_cell.length_c   1.000
_cell.angle_alpha   90.00
_cell.angle_beta   90.00
_cell.angle_gamma   90.00
#
_symmetry.space_group_name_H-M   'P 1'
#
loop_
_entity.id
_entity.type
_entity.pdbx_description
1 polymer ?
#
loop_
_entity_poly.entity_id
_entity_poly.type
_entity_poly.pdbx_seq_one_letter_code
_entity_poly.pdbx_strand_id
1 'polypeptide(L)'
;MIRRFRLEQKGRYEKLVIAQRLSDMVDKFLDGRSAPLGIGAEQGDIAEWDDVVIYHSDDYWEHLQIKRQTSAFSEKHLDKAEYLASYKPRKKAQSGNTVQAAETTIAEEEPKAPPDEGFDSELEKVLKSLATWQSPAFGEKPLKRTFSLTLPGPEVVIKGKGKEIIKITNLREVWDLCRKDGVDIARLAGREEDKPTQYVYTWLTTWCGFKDWAHIVEKMRMLEIHCIGDESVLEARALDSLHRHFGDSAIALSVLLDYIGDNTTDTNAVTCHTTAKHLQKLLRPGGQTWTQYLVNPIPGQGWTVAGTHDLGNTSTAPPRNPATQIVTHHWAESIPNKRLRVHAEYDRPTRALTLPTAILRLALHLKKGSESLLLGEPAWRQGAHNELRSTLGDTDRDLDELQWFDNSEALLCAMGRELSSPSSTNVESDELHRAMNDVVWQQLQVCVGNKLKDINDLDLSVAMAEKWQIWRAELDKDPGARLLLFEQMMYPQTEGINSKHALRIGPRTVRLLEDAIIMLLLTCVGLGGAHWRSIEPIGDVLSIALRHWSGEPADSDGPRLLSDGNLRELLGQSPPPVVILSGVEESATELLQAGMAEDLATGHSMAAERQPRLLVTRSQVYKKLRKGTLVKLQEHFQQHWDAWVQAREAAIEACGKGH
;
A
#
# COMPACT_ATOMS: atom_id res chain seq x y z
N MET A 1 -18.51 27.83 19.32
CA MET A 1 -17.57 28.94 19.05
C MET A 1 -16.19 28.31 18.95
N ILE A 2 -15.63 28.24 17.74
CA ILE A 2 -14.41 27.46 17.42
C ILE A 2 -13.21 28.12 18.11
N ARG A 3 -12.55 27.40 19.05
CA ARG A 3 -11.29 27.86 19.62
C ARG A 3 -10.17 27.45 18.67
N ARG A 4 -9.47 28.45 18.13
CA ARG A 4 -8.33 28.27 17.22
C ARG A 4 -7.28 27.36 17.82
N PHE A 5 -7.03 26.22 17.19
CA PHE A 5 -5.74 25.55 17.31
C PHE A 5 -4.72 26.34 16.50
N ARG A 6 -3.78 27.00 17.18
CA ARG A 6 -2.62 27.62 16.55
C ARG A 6 -1.38 27.04 17.18
N LEU A 7 -0.87 25.95 16.61
CA LEU A 7 0.42 25.38 17.02
C LEU A 7 1.58 26.37 16.84
N GLU A 8 1.43 27.36 15.94
CA GLU A 8 2.34 28.51 15.84
C GLU A 8 2.52 29.27 17.16
N GLN A 9 1.50 29.29 18.03
CA GLN A 9 1.51 30.01 19.32
C GLN A 9 1.93 29.13 20.50
N LYS A 10 2.05 27.80 20.32
CA LYS A 10 2.50 26.90 21.38
C LYS A 10 4.03 26.99 21.56
N GLY A 11 4.48 26.80 22.79
CA GLY A 11 5.89 26.82 23.14
C GLY A 11 6.66 25.65 22.52
N ARG A 12 7.99 25.72 22.60
CA ARG A 12 8.89 24.67 22.10
C ARG A 12 8.60 23.30 22.72
N TYR A 13 8.24 23.26 24.00
CA TYR A 13 7.96 22.02 24.72
C TYR A 13 6.77 21.28 24.11
N GLU A 14 5.64 21.95 23.91
CA GLU A 14 4.43 21.36 23.34
C GLU A 14 4.66 20.84 21.92
N LYS A 15 5.40 21.60 21.09
CA LYS A 15 5.80 21.14 19.76
C LYS A 15 6.65 19.88 19.81
N LEU A 16 7.59 19.79 20.77
CA LEU A 16 8.43 18.60 20.96
C LEU A 16 7.63 17.40 21.47
N VAL A 17 6.61 17.59 22.32
CA VAL A 17 5.70 16.50 22.72
C VAL A 17 4.99 15.92 21.49
N ILE A 18 4.45 16.78 20.63
CA ILE A 18 3.74 16.36 19.41
C ILE A 18 4.69 15.71 18.42
N ALA A 19 5.88 16.31 18.22
CA ALA A 19 6.91 15.75 17.34
C ALA A 19 7.34 14.36 17.82
N GLN A 20 7.56 14.15 19.12
CA GLN A 20 7.89 12.84 19.67
C GLN A 20 6.80 11.80 19.38
N ARG A 21 5.52 12.15 19.53
CA ARG A 21 4.39 11.27 19.20
C ARG A 21 4.31 10.96 17.71
N LEU A 22 4.47 11.97 16.85
CA LEU A 22 4.48 11.78 15.40
C LEU A 22 5.67 10.95 14.92
N SER A 23 6.85 11.14 15.49
CA SER A 23 8.04 10.34 15.17
C SER A 23 7.82 8.86 15.50
N ASP A 24 7.23 8.54 16.67
CA ASP A 24 6.87 7.15 17.04
C ASP A 24 5.77 6.58 16.12
N MET A 25 4.77 7.39 15.74
CA MET A 25 3.73 6.98 14.80
C MET A 25 4.29 6.66 13.41
N VAL A 26 5.19 7.50 12.89
CA VAL A 26 5.83 7.31 11.59
C VAL A 26 6.75 6.10 11.61
N ASP A 27 7.55 5.92 12.66
CA ASP A 27 8.40 4.74 12.86
C ASP A 27 7.57 3.44 12.81
N LYS A 28 6.47 3.38 13.57
CA LYS A 28 5.55 2.23 13.54
C LYS A 28 4.90 2.03 12.18
N PHE A 29 4.43 3.10 11.54
CA PHE A 29 3.80 3.04 10.22
C PHE A 29 4.76 2.50 9.14
N LEU A 30 6.00 2.98 9.10
CA LEU A 30 7.01 2.54 8.14
C LEU A 30 7.35 1.06 8.30
N ASP A 31 7.29 0.54 9.53
CA ASP A 31 7.43 -0.89 9.84
C ASP A 31 6.14 -1.71 9.65
N GLY A 32 5.00 -1.07 9.36
CA GLY A 32 3.68 -1.73 9.29
C GLY A 32 3.12 -2.17 10.64
N ARG A 33 3.67 -1.65 11.75
CA ARG A 33 3.14 -1.84 13.10
C ARG A 33 1.93 -0.95 13.34
N SER A 34 1.08 -1.36 14.28
CA SER A 34 -0.09 -0.57 14.69
C SER A 34 0.35 0.78 15.24
N ALA A 35 -0.23 1.85 14.71
CA ALA A 35 -0.01 3.22 15.12
C ALA A 35 -1.35 3.97 15.13
N PRO A 36 -1.48 5.04 15.92
CA PRO A 36 -2.60 5.96 15.76
C PRO A 36 -2.77 6.42 14.30
N LEU A 37 -4.01 6.70 13.92
CA LEU A 37 -4.39 7.14 12.58
C LEU A 37 -3.98 8.59 12.31
N GLY A 38 -4.01 9.43 13.34
CA GLY A 38 -3.60 10.83 13.20
C GLY A 38 -3.58 11.60 14.52
N ILE A 39 -3.04 12.80 14.45
CA ILE A 39 -3.03 13.81 15.50
C ILE A 39 -3.66 15.07 14.92
N GLY A 40 -4.70 15.57 15.56
CA GLY A 40 -5.38 16.80 15.15
C GLY A 40 -5.74 17.67 16.34
N ALA A 41 -6.46 18.75 16.06
CA ALA A 41 -7.06 19.57 17.09
C ALA A 41 -8.56 19.72 16.92
N GLU A 42 -9.20 19.87 18.07
CA GLU A 42 -10.64 19.81 18.35
C GLU A 42 -11.61 19.96 17.16
N GLN A 43 -12.32 18.87 16.88
CA GLN A 43 -13.79 18.89 16.99
C GLN A 43 -14.12 18.50 18.45
N GLY A 44 -14.19 19.48 19.35
CA GLY A 44 -14.22 19.26 20.79
C GLY A 44 -15.63 19.09 21.37
N ASP A 45 -15.84 18.02 22.13
CA ASP A 45 -17.01 17.84 23.01
C ASP A 45 -16.70 18.15 24.49
N ILE A 46 -15.45 18.53 24.83
CA ILE A 46 -14.97 18.61 26.22
C ILE A 46 -14.22 19.92 26.45
N ALA A 47 -14.93 20.88 27.04
CA ALA A 47 -14.40 22.23 27.25
C ALA A 47 -13.12 22.21 28.10
N GLU A 48 -12.08 22.96 27.72
CA GLU A 48 -10.89 23.24 28.54
C GLU A 48 -9.88 22.09 28.76
N TRP A 49 -10.17 20.85 28.34
CA TRP A 49 -9.22 19.73 28.49
C TRP A 49 -8.22 19.61 27.33
N ASP A 50 -8.64 19.87 26.10
CA ASP A 50 -7.91 19.35 24.94
C ASP A 50 -6.86 20.33 24.40
N ASP A 51 -5.58 20.03 24.64
CA ASP A 51 -4.49 20.66 23.91
C ASP A 51 -4.32 20.02 22.53
N VAL A 52 -4.48 18.70 22.41
CA VAL A 52 -4.27 17.88 21.20
C VAL A 52 -5.17 16.64 21.29
N VAL A 53 -5.71 16.17 20.16
CA VAL A 53 -6.44 14.88 20.11
C VAL A 53 -5.67 13.89 19.24
N ILE A 54 -5.43 12.70 19.77
CA ILE A 54 -4.83 11.57 19.04
C ILE A 54 -5.95 10.61 18.67
N TYR A 55 -6.12 10.40 17.37
CA TYR A 55 -7.10 9.50 16.79
C TYR A 55 -6.49 8.11 16.64
N HIS A 56 -6.93 7.14 17.45
CA HIS A 56 -6.44 5.76 17.37
C HIS A 56 -7.29 4.91 16.42
N SER A 57 -8.62 5.05 16.51
CA SER A 57 -9.62 4.40 15.66
C SER A 57 -10.95 5.14 15.75
N ASP A 58 -11.92 4.81 14.89
CA ASP A 58 -13.29 5.33 14.93
C ASP A 58 -13.92 5.29 16.33
N ASP A 59 -13.57 4.29 17.13
CA ASP A 59 -14.16 4.05 18.45
C ASP A 59 -13.24 4.46 19.61
N TYR A 60 -12.03 4.95 19.35
CA TYR A 60 -11.06 5.29 20.40
C TYR A 60 -10.27 6.58 20.12
N TRP A 61 -10.52 7.59 20.96
CA TRP A 61 -9.81 8.87 20.94
C TRP A 61 -9.05 9.09 22.25
N GLU A 62 -7.88 9.72 22.15
CA GLU A 62 -7.07 10.15 23.29
C GLU A 62 -6.98 11.68 23.31
N HIS A 63 -7.38 12.27 24.43
CA HIS A 63 -7.47 13.69 24.70
C HIS A 63 -6.25 14.13 25.51
N LEU A 64 -5.28 14.75 24.86
CA LEU A 64 -3.99 15.09 25.44
C LEU A 64 -3.98 16.54 25.94
N GLN A 65 -3.64 16.72 27.22
CA GLN A 65 -3.35 18.01 27.85
C GLN A 65 -1.87 18.13 28.17
N ILE A 66 -1.20 19.19 27.70
CA ILE A 66 0.24 19.36 27.81
C ILE A 66 0.53 20.58 28.70
N LYS A 67 1.27 20.38 29.80
CA LYS A 67 1.63 21.45 30.73
C LYS A 67 3.13 21.47 30.98
N ARG A 68 3.86 22.40 30.36
CA ARG A 68 5.31 22.62 30.59
C ARG A 68 5.66 23.09 32.01
N GLN A 69 4.69 23.54 32.79
CA GLN A 69 4.88 24.27 34.04
C GLN A 69 5.89 23.58 34.99
N THR A 70 6.95 24.30 35.35
CA THR A 70 8.01 23.85 36.27
C THR A 70 7.93 24.52 37.65
N SER A 71 7.11 25.56 37.78
CA SER A 71 6.74 26.23 39.04
C SER A 71 5.39 25.71 39.56
N ALA A 72 4.98 26.14 40.76
CA ALA A 72 3.67 25.76 41.29
C ALA A 72 2.51 26.23 40.39
N PHE A 73 1.50 25.38 40.15
CA PHE A 73 0.27 25.79 39.45
C PHE A 73 -0.54 26.81 40.27
N SER A 74 -0.46 26.72 41.60
CA SER A 74 -1.08 27.67 42.52
C SER A 74 -0.37 27.67 43.88
N GLU A 75 -0.21 28.83 44.52
CA GLU A 75 0.29 28.96 45.90
C GLU A 75 -0.84 29.13 46.94
N LYS A 76 -2.08 28.86 46.52
CA LYS A 76 -3.28 28.98 47.37
C LYS A 76 -3.41 27.78 48.31
N HIS A 77 -4.27 27.93 49.32
CA HIS A 77 -4.61 26.83 50.24
C HIS A 77 -5.23 25.65 49.48
N LEU A 78 -5.07 24.45 50.05
CA LEU A 78 -5.60 23.21 49.48
C LEU A 78 -7.12 23.17 49.54
N ASP A 79 -7.70 23.68 50.63
CA ASP A 79 -9.14 23.84 50.79
C ASP A 79 -9.59 25.22 50.27
N LYS A 80 -10.63 25.22 49.42
CA LYS A 80 -11.19 26.46 48.83
C LYS A 80 -11.82 27.36 49.88
N ALA A 81 -12.51 26.81 50.88
CA ALA A 81 -13.13 27.57 51.96
C ALA A 81 -12.07 28.24 52.85
N GLU A 82 -10.98 27.54 53.17
CA GLU A 82 -9.84 28.12 53.91
C GLU A 82 -9.19 29.26 53.14
N TYR A 83 -9.00 29.10 51.82
CA TYR A 83 -8.50 30.17 50.98
C TYR A 83 -9.41 31.40 51.03
N LEU A 84 -10.72 31.22 50.81
CA LEU A 84 -11.70 32.31 50.82
C LEU A 84 -11.75 33.03 52.18
N ALA A 85 -11.63 32.29 53.29
CA ALA A 85 -11.55 32.87 54.63
C ALA A 85 -10.28 33.70 54.86
N SER A 86 -9.15 33.30 54.24
CA SER A 86 -7.86 34.00 54.35
C SER A 86 -7.67 35.14 53.34
N TYR A 87 -8.52 35.21 52.30
CA TYR A 87 -8.37 36.13 51.19
C TYR A 87 -8.69 37.57 51.59
N LYS A 88 -7.71 38.46 51.44
CA LYS A 88 -7.88 39.91 51.61
C LYS A 88 -7.82 40.60 50.25
N PRO A 89 -8.90 41.23 49.76
CA PRO A 89 -8.90 41.90 48.47
C PRO A 89 -7.88 43.04 48.47
N ARG A 90 -7.00 43.07 47.45
CA ARG A 90 -5.97 44.10 47.30
C ARG A 90 -6.65 45.41 46.89
N LYS A 91 -6.75 46.39 47.80
CA LYS A 91 -7.16 47.75 47.44
C LYS A 91 -6.17 48.30 46.40
N LYS A 92 -6.64 48.66 45.21
CA LYS A 92 -5.84 49.33 44.18
C LYS A 92 -5.29 50.64 44.78
N ALA A 93 -3.97 50.75 44.89
CA ALA A 93 -3.32 52.03 45.17
C ALA A 93 -3.46 52.92 43.93
N GLN A 94 -4.24 54.00 44.05
CA GLN A 94 -4.25 55.09 43.08
C GLN A 94 -2.89 55.80 43.14
N SER A 95 -2.07 55.67 42.11
CA SER A 95 -0.96 56.60 41.86
C SER A 95 -1.53 57.84 41.17
N GLY A 96 -1.34 59.01 41.79
CA GLY A 96 -2.03 60.25 41.43
C GLY A 96 -1.51 60.98 40.20
N ASN A 97 -2.35 61.91 39.72
CA ASN A 97 -2.00 63.32 39.66
C ASN A 97 -3.28 64.18 39.57
N THR A 98 -3.25 65.29 40.30
CA THR A 98 -4.15 66.45 40.42
C THR A 98 -4.70 66.92 39.04
N VAL A 99 -5.96 67.37 38.86
CA VAL A 99 -6.50 68.70 39.22
C VAL A 99 -8.06 68.73 39.11
N GLN A 100 -8.68 69.28 40.17
CA GLN A 100 -9.97 70.01 40.32
C GLN A 100 -11.36 69.45 39.93
N ALA A 101 -12.20 69.46 41.00
CA ALA A 101 -13.58 69.96 41.10
C ALA A 101 -14.75 69.19 40.43
N ALA A 102 -15.54 68.48 41.25
CA ALA A 102 -16.86 68.93 41.72
C ALA A 102 -17.55 67.80 42.51
N GLU A 103 -18.31 68.19 43.52
CA GLU A 103 -19.01 67.36 44.50
C GLU A 103 -19.98 66.34 43.88
N THR A 104 -19.89 65.07 44.28
CA THR A 104 -21.09 64.26 44.56
C THR A 104 -20.75 63.06 45.45
N THR A 105 -21.60 62.88 46.47
CA THR A 105 -21.66 61.83 47.49
C THR A 105 -21.29 60.42 47.01
N ILE A 106 -20.28 59.82 47.65
CA ILE A 106 -19.94 58.40 47.54
C ILE A 106 -20.89 57.62 48.46
N ALA A 107 -21.79 56.84 47.87
CA ALA A 107 -22.38 55.69 48.55
C ALA A 107 -21.34 54.57 48.57
N GLU A 108 -21.20 53.90 49.71
CA GLU A 108 -20.41 52.69 49.88
C GLU A 108 -20.97 51.58 48.97
N GLU A 109 -20.38 51.36 47.80
CA GLU A 109 -20.51 50.08 47.12
C GLU A 109 -19.58 49.08 47.80
N GLU A 110 -20.19 48.10 48.48
CA GLU A 110 -19.52 46.88 48.89
C GLU A 110 -18.80 46.27 47.67
N PRO A 111 -17.51 45.88 47.79
CA PRO A 111 -16.83 45.22 46.70
C PRO A 111 -17.49 43.86 46.44
N LYS A 112 -18.24 43.76 45.33
CA LYS A 112 -18.77 42.50 44.80
C LYS A 112 -17.63 41.47 44.74
N ALA A 113 -17.78 40.39 45.50
CA ALA A 113 -16.84 39.27 45.48
C ALA A 113 -16.62 38.80 44.03
N PRO A 114 -15.38 38.49 43.61
CA PRO A 114 -15.14 37.99 42.26
C PRO A 114 -15.98 36.73 41.99
N PRO A 115 -16.48 36.53 40.76
CA PRO A 115 -17.15 35.28 40.41
C PRO A 115 -16.21 34.09 40.68
N ASP A 116 -16.80 32.99 41.14
CA ASP A 116 -16.12 31.85 41.76
C ASP A 116 -15.10 31.13 40.85
N GLU A 117 -15.14 31.41 39.54
CA GLU A 117 -14.23 30.94 38.48
C GLU A 117 -12.94 31.76 38.36
N GLY A 118 -12.87 32.95 38.96
CA GLY A 118 -11.71 33.84 38.88
C GLY A 118 -10.47 33.36 39.66
N PHE A 119 -10.59 32.24 40.37
CA PHE A 119 -9.55 31.71 41.26
C PHE A 119 -8.93 30.38 40.82
N ASP A 120 -9.51 29.70 39.84
CA ASP A 120 -9.07 28.36 39.43
C ASP A 120 -7.76 28.46 38.63
N SER A 121 -6.78 27.62 38.98
CA SER A 121 -5.57 27.43 38.18
C SER A 121 -5.90 26.67 36.88
N GLU A 122 -4.99 26.72 35.90
CA GLU A 122 -5.20 26.04 34.62
C GLU A 122 -5.36 24.52 34.77
N LEU A 123 -4.71 23.90 35.76
CA LEU A 123 -4.89 22.47 36.05
C LEU A 123 -6.25 22.17 36.70
N GLU A 124 -6.79 23.10 37.49
CA GLU A 124 -8.09 22.93 38.14
C GLU A 124 -9.24 23.04 37.16
N LYS A 125 -9.16 23.99 36.22
CA LYS A 125 -10.11 24.12 35.10
C LYS A 125 -10.22 22.82 34.29
N VAL A 126 -9.05 22.27 33.95
CA VAL A 126 -8.91 20.98 33.25
C VAL A 126 -9.57 19.85 34.05
N LEU A 127 -9.18 19.65 35.32
CA LEU A 127 -9.75 18.59 36.14
C LEU A 127 -11.25 18.75 36.42
N LYS A 128 -11.73 19.99 36.49
CA LYS A 128 -13.16 20.31 36.60
C LYS A 128 -13.94 19.90 35.36
N SER A 129 -13.34 20.02 34.18
CA SER A 129 -13.93 19.49 32.94
C SER A 129 -14.01 17.96 32.92
N LEU A 130 -12.95 17.27 33.37
CA LEU A 130 -13.00 15.81 33.49
C LEU A 130 -14.04 15.33 34.51
N ALA A 131 -14.21 16.06 35.62
CA ALA A 131 -15.22 15.73 36.63
C ALA A 131 -16.65 15.84 36.11
N THR A 132 -16.92 16.72 35.14
CA THR A 132 -18.26 16.89 34.55
C THR A 132 -18.49 15.98 33.35
N TRP A 133 -17.44 15.38 32.79
CA TRP A 133 -17.54 14.53 31.60
C TRP A 133 -18.40 13.28 31.82
N GLN A 134 -19.24 12.97 30.86
CA GLN A 134 -20.08 11.77 30.83
C GLN A 134 -19.80 10.96 29.57
N SER A 135 -19.85 9.64 29.69
CA SER A 135 -19.67 8.76 28.54
C SER A 135 -20.78 9.00 27.51
N PRO A 136 -20.45 9.00 26.20
CA PRO A 136 -21.44 9.14 25.15
C PRO A 136 -22.49 8.03 25.21
N ALA A 137 -23.70 8.31 24.73
CA ALA A 137 -24.78 7.34 24.75
C ALA A 137 -24.48 6.13 23.85
N PHE A 138 -25.14 5.00 24.10
CA PHE A 138 -24.99 3.82 23.24
C PHE A 138 -25.37 4.14 21.79
N GLY A 139 -24.42 3.97 20.87
CA GLY A 139 -24.58 4.30 19.44
C GLY A 139 -23.90 5.60 18.99
N GLU A 140 -23.36 6.39 19.92
CA GLU A 140 -22.54 7.57 19.62
C GLU A 140 -21.04 7.21 19.63
N LYS A 141 -20.30 7.61 18.60
CA LYS A 141 -18.84 7.43 18.50
C LYS A 141 -18.09 8.69 18.96
N PRO A 142 -16.87 8.56 19.52
CA PRO A 142 -16.17 7.32 19.88
C PRO A 142 -16.69 6.72 21.19
N LEU A 143 -16.72 5.39 21.27
CA LEU A 143 -17.15 4.65 22.47
C LEU A 143 -16.14 4.73 23.62
N LYS A 144 -14.85 4.84 23.30
CA LYS A 144 -13.75 4.95 24.27
C LYS A 144 -13.07 6.31 24.14
N ARG A 145 -12.94 7.02 25.27
CA ARG A 145 -12.12 8.22 25.40
C ARG A 145 -11.15 8.05 26.56
N THR A 146 -9.89 8.38 26.33
CA THR A 146 -8.87 8.49 27.38
C THR A 146 -8.39 9.92 27.47
N PHE A 147 -8.02 10.35 28.67
CA PHE A 147 -7.58 11.70 28.97
C PHE A 147 -6.14 11.64 29.45
N SER A 148 -5.21 12.25 28.76
CA SER A 148 -3.78 12.17 29.05
C SER A 148 -3.27 13.53 29.55
N LEU A 149 -2.77 13.60 30.78
CA LEU A 149 -2.07 14.77 31.32
C LEU A 149 -0.56 14.57 31.18
N THR A 150 0.10 15.44 30.43
CA THR A 150 1.53 15.35 30.10
C THR A 150 2.32 16.50 30.72
N LEU A 151 3.34 16.14 31.49
CA LEU A 151 4.12 17.05 32.35
C LEU A 151 5.64 16.77 32.24
N PRO A 152 6.51 17.75 32.55
CA PRO A 152 7.95 17.55 32.54
C PRO A 152 8.45 16.56 33.60
N GLY A 153 7.86 16.58 34.80
CA GLY A 153 8.37 15.76 35.90
C GLY A 153 7.37 15.58 37.05
N PRO A 154 7.61 14.60 37.93
CA PRO A 154 6.71 14.27 39.05
C PRO A 154 6.81 15.29 40.21
N GLU A 155 7.91 16.05 40.28
CA GLU A 155 8.16 17.02 41.35
C GLU A 155 7.40 18.34 41.19
N VAL A 156 6.67 18.52 40.10
CA VAL A 156 5.90 19.75 39.85
C VAL A 156 4.84 19.91 40.94
N VAL A 157 4.82 21.10 41.54
CA VAL A 157 3.87 21.45 42.60
C VAL A 157 2.54 21.82 41.98
N ILE A 158 1.47 21.14 42.39
CA ILE A 158 0.10 21.45 42.01
C ILE A 158 -0.38 22.66 42.82
N LYS A 159 -0.44 22.51 44.13
CA LYS A 159 -1.05 23.49 45.02
C LYS A 159 -0.52 23.36 46.43
N GLY A 160 -0.59 24.44 47.20
CA GLY A 160 -0.31 24.40 48.62
C GLY A 160 0.49 25.58 49.13
N LYS A 161 0.58 25.67 50.47
CA LYS A 161 1.28 26.73 51.18
C LYS A 161 1.98 26.16 52.41
N GLY A 162 3.23 26.55 52.63
CA GLY A 162 4.01 26.07 53.79
C GLY A 162 4.32 24.57 53.70
N LYS A 163 3.84 23.78 54.67
CA LYS A 163 4.08 22.32 54.73
C LYS A 163 3.00 21.48 54.02
N GLU A 164 1.89 22.10 53.63
CA GLU A 164 0.75 21.44 53.00
C GLU A 164 0.85 21.66 51.49
N ILE A 165 1.59 20.79 50.81
CA ILE A 165 1.88 20.89 49.38
C ILE A 165 1.50 19.58 48.70
N ILE A 166 0.79 19.69 47.58
CA ILE A 166 0.49 18.58 46.67
C ILE A 166 1.42 18.70 45.48
N LYS A 167 2.12 17.60 45.16
CA LYS A 167 2.90 17.43 43.93
C LYS A 167 2.21 16.46 42.99
N ILE A 168 2.65 16.45 41.73
CA ILE A 168 2.21 15.46 40.73
C ILE A 168 2.47 14.02 41.21
N THR A 169 3.55 13.75 41.95
CA THR A 169 3.79 12.44 42.58
C THR A 169 2.62 11.99 43.45
N ASN A 170 2.06 12.88 44.27
CA ASN A 170 0.94 12.54 45.15
C ASN A 170 -0.34 12.26 44.36
N LEU A 171 -0.61 13.05 43.32
CA LEU A 171 -1.74 12.79 42.41
C LEU A 171 -1.57 11.46 41.67
N ARG A 172 -0.34 11.13 41.23
CA ARG A 172 -0.03 9.87 40.56
C ARG A 172 -0.23 8.67 41.49
N GLU A 173 0.16 8.76 42.76
CA GLU A 173 -0.07 7.69 43.73
C GLU A 173 -1.56 7.40 43.93
N VAL A 174 -2.39 8.43 44.06
CA VAL A 174 -3.86 8.29 44.14
C VAL A 174 -4.43 7.72 42.84
N TRP A 175 -3.97 8.21 41.69
CA TRP A 175 -4.35 7.71 40.38
C TRP A 175 -4.01 6.22 40.19
N ASP A 176 -2.80 5.80 40.54
CA ASP A 176 -2.34 4.41 40.49
C ASP A 176 -3.17 3.51 41.40
N LEU A 177 -3.56 4.00 42.58
CA LEU A 177 -4.47 3.29 43.47
C LEU A 177 -5.84 3.10 42.84
N CYS A 178 -6.46 4.16 42.29
CA CYS A 178 -7.79 4.11 41.68
C CYS A 178 -7.89 3.18 40.46
N ARG A 179 -6.78 2.93 39.76
CA ARG A 179 -6.71 2.06 38.57
C ARG A 179 -6.61 0.57 38.88
N LYS A 180 -6.29 0.18 40.11
CA LYS A 180 -6.19 -1.24 40.48
C LYS A 180 -7.57 -1.92 40.45
N ASP A 181 -7.58 -3.19 40.07
CA ASP A 181 -8.79 -4.00 40.16
C ASP A 181 -9.18 -4.24 41.62
N GLY A 182 -10.48 -4.17 41.93
CA GLY A 182 -11.01 -4.43 43.27
C GLY A 182 -10.73 -3.34 44.32
N VAL A 183 -10.48 -2.09 43.89
CA VAL A 183 -10.32 -0.95 44.80
C VAL A 183 -11.49 -0.83 45.77
N ASP A 184 -11.17 -0.89 47.07
CA ASP A 184 -12.13 -0.74 48.16
C ASP A 184 -12.24 0.74 48.56
N ILE A 185 -13.37 1.34 48.20
CA ILE A 185 -13.69 2.75 48.46
C ILE A 185 -13.75 3.05 49.96
N ALA A 186 -14.24 2.11 50.79
CA ALA A 186 -14.35 2.31 52.23
C ALA A 186 -12.96 2.34 52.89
N ARG A 187 -12.04 1.48 52.41
CA ARG A 187 -10.64 1.51 52.86
C ARG A 187 -9.88 2.74 52.40
N LEU A 188 -10.18 3.29 51.23
CA LEU A 188 -9.63 4.57 50.76
C LEU A 188 -10.10 5.73 51.64
N ALA A 189 -11.40 5.79 51.95
CA ALA A 189 -11.97 6.79 52.83
C ALA A 189 -11.37 6.73 54.24
N GLY A 190 -11.09 5.53 54.76
CA GLY A 190 -10.51 5.31 56.09
C GLY A 190 -9.01 5.63 56.23
N ARG A 191 -8.31 6.11 55.19
CA ARG A 191 -6.90 6.51 55.27
C ARG A 191 -6.71 7.92 55.83
N GLU A 192 -7.25 8.20 57.02
CA GLU A 192 -7.17 9.53 57.64
C GLU A 192 -5.72 9.93 58.02
N GLU A 193 -4.85 8.94 58.28
CA GLU A 193 -3.45 9.17 58.65
C GLU A 193 -2.53 9.46 57.44
N ASP A 194 -2.96 9.13 56.22
CA ASP A 194 -2.22 9.37 54.97
C ASP A 194 -2.49 10.78 54.45
N LYS A 195 -1.77 11.75 55.03
CA LYS A 195 -1.95 13.18 54.72
C LYS A 195 -1.84 13.51 53.22
N PRO A 196 -0.87 12.99 52.45
CA PRO A 196 -0.83 13.22 50.99
C PRO A 196 -2.11 12.81 50.25
N THR A 197 -2.65 11.63 50.54
CA THR A 197 -3.89 11.14 49.92
C THR A 197 -5.08 12.03 50.28
N GLN A 198 -5.17 12.45 51.55
CA GLN A 198 -6.22 13.38 52.01
C GLN A 198 -6.10 14.76 51.38
N TYR A 199 -4.88 15.28 51.23
CA TYR A 199 -4.65 16.55 50.53
C TYR A 199 -5.14 16.52 49.09
N VAL A 200 -4.84 15.45 48.35
CA VAL A 200 -5.34 15.25 46.98
C VAL A 200 -6.87 15.17 46.97
N TYR A 201 -7.48 14.43 47.91
CA TYR A 201 -8.94 14.35 48.02
C TYR A 201 -9.59 15.71 48.25
N THR A 202 -9.12 16.47 49.24
CA THR A 202 -9.61 17.82 49.55
C THR A 202 -9.49 18.72 48.34
N TRP A 203 -8.32 18.74 47.69
CA TRP A 203 -8.12 19.55 46.49
C TRP A 203 -9.09 19.19 45.35
N LEU A 204 -9.23 17.90 45.03
CA LEU A 204 -10.11 17.42 43.95
C LEU A 204 -11.58 17.78 44.21
N THR A 205 -12.04 17.63 45.46
CA THR A 205 -13.44 17.87 45.83
C THR A 205 -13.79 19.33 46.01
N THR A 206 -12.90 20.17 46.56
CA THR A 206 -13.19 21.58 46.80
C THR A 206 -12.86 22.51 45.63
N TRP A 207 -11.89 22.15 44.79
CA TRP A 207 -11.46 22.97 43.64
C TRP A 207 -11.82 22.36 42.29
N CYS A 208 -11.69 21.05 42.12
CA CYS A 208 -11.85 20.40 40.81
C CYS A 208 -13.26 19.81 40.58
N GLY A 209 -14.23 20.05 41.46
CA GLY A 209 -15.62 19.64 41.25
C GLY A 209 -15.90 18.14 41.34
N PHE A 210 -14.95 17.34 41.85
CA PHE A 210 -15.20 15.95 42.18
C PHE A 210 -16.16 15.86 43.38
N LYS A 211 -16.94 14.78 43.46
CA LYS A 211 -18.01 14.67 44.46
C LYS A 211 -17.54 13.91 45.70
N ASP A 212 -17.03 12.71 45.47
CA ASP A 212 -16.62 11.76 46.50
C ASP A 212 -15.57 10.78 45.94
N TRP A 213 -15.13 9.82 46.76
CA TRP A 213 -14.18 8.79 46.35
C TRP A 213 -14.68 7.90 45.20
N ALA A 214 -15.98 7.62 45.12
CA ALA A 214 -16.54 6.81 44.04
C ALA A 214 -16.39 7.53 42.69
N HIS A 215 -16.74 8.82 42.68
CA HIS A 215 -16.57 9.69 41.53
C HIS A 215 -15.10 9.85 41.13
N ILE A 216 -14.18 10.00 42.12
CA ILE A 216 -12.74 10.05 41.87
C ILE A 216 -12.25 8.75 41.21
N VAL A 217 -12.61 7.58 41.75
CA VAL A 217 -12.18 6.29 41.19
C VAL A 217 -12.68 6.12 39.75
N GLU A 218 -13.94 6.46 39.48
CA GLU A 218 -14.54 6.40 38.14
C GLU A 218 -13.74 7.25 37.14
N LYS A 219 -13.49 8.53 37.45
CA LYS A 219 -12.80 9.46 36.53
C LYS A 219 -11.30 9.18 36.41
N MET A 220 -10.63 8.77 37.49
CA MET A 220 -9.20 8.45 37.47
C MET A 220 -8.86 7.23 36.58
N ARG A 221 -9.82 6.32 36.35
CA ARG A 221 -9.65 5.20 35.41
C ARG A 221 -9.57 5.63 33.95
N MET A 222 -10.08 6.82 33.62
CA MET A 222 -10.03 7.38 32.27
C MET A 222 -8.85 8.33 32.07
N LEU A 223 -8.22 8.77 33.16
CA LEU A 223 -7.04 9.61 33.16
C LEU A 223 -5.76 8.77 32.96
N GLU A 224 -4.77 9.34 32.31
CA GLU A 224 -3.38 8.90 32.26
C GLU A 224 -2.46 10.08 32.61
N ILE A 225 -1.44 9.85 33.46
CA ILE A 225 -0.52 10.91 33.89
C ILE A 225 0.90 10.59 33.42
N HIS A 226 1.37 11.28 32.39
CA HIS A 226 2.66 11.07 31.75
C HIS A 226 3.68 12.11 32.20
N CYS A 227 4.76 11.69 32.85
CA CYS A 227 5.92 12.56 33.14
C CYS A 227 7.04 12.21 32.16
N ILE A 228 7.20 13.02 31.12
CA ILE A 228 7.99 12.64 29.93
C ILE A 228 9.39 13.26 29.86
N GLY A 229 9.73 14.14 30.80
CA GLY A 229 11.01 14.86 30.83
C GLY A 229 10.91 16.26 30.24
N ASP A 230 12.05 16.95 30.22
CA ASP A 230 12.24 18.27 29.63
C ASP A 230 12.41 18.21 28.10
N GLU A 231 12.63 19.36 27.46
CA GLU A 231 12.85 19.46 26.02
C GLU A 231 14.00 18.58 25.52
N SER A 232 15.07 18.42 26.29
CA SER A 232 16.24 17.62 25.89
C SER A 232 15.90 16.14 25.79
N VAL A 233 15.12 15.64 26.75
CA VAL A 233 14.65 14.25 26.76
C VAL A 233 13.69 13.98 25.60
N LEU A 234 12.81 14.93 25.30
CA LEU A 234 11.86 14.80 24.19
C LEU A 234 12.56 14.82 22.84
N GLU A 235 13.52 15.71 22.67
CA GLU A 235 14.33 15.82 21.46
C GLU A 235 15.12 14.54 21.22
N ALA A 236 15.79 14.00 22.26
CA ALA A 236 16.51 12.73 22.17
C ALA A 236 15.59 11.57 21.76
N ARG A 237 14.40 11.44 22.37
CA ARG A 237 13.44 10.36 22.02
C ARG A 237 12.90 10.49 20.59
N ALA A 238 12.64 11.72 20.15
CA ALA A 238 12.18 11.97 18.79
C ALA A 238 13.28 11.62 17.77
N LEU A 239 14.53 12.00 18.06
CA LEU A 239 15.70 11.64 17.25
C LEU A 239 15.89 10.13 17.18
N ASP A 240 15.82 9.41 18.31
CA ASP A 240 15.98 7.94 18.36
C ASP A 240 14.93 7.23 17.51
N SER A 241 13.68 7.73 17.53
CA SER A 241 12.59 7.17 16.73
C SER A 241 12.81 7.41 15.23
N LEU A 242 13.23 8.61 14.84
CA LEU A 242 13.52 8.95 13.44
C LEU A 242 14.79 8.27 12.93
N HIS A 243 15.78 8.03 13.79
CA HIS A 243 17.09 7.51 13.38
C HIS A 243 16.98 6.16 12.67
N ARG A 244 15.97 5.33 12.98
CA ARG A 244 15.81 4.01 12.33
C ARG A 244 15.57 4.11 10.83
N HIS A 245 14.79 5.09 10.39
CA HIS A 245 14.27 5.19 9.02
C HIS A 245 14.84 6.35 8.22
N PHE A 246 15.33 7.40 8.88
CA PHE A 246 15.83 8.62 8.24
C PHE A 246 17.34 8.70 8.31
N GLY A 247 17.98 9.14 7.21
CA GLY A 247 19.44 9.21 7.11
C GLY A 247 20.05 10.25 8.03
N ASP A 248 19.37 11.40 8.15
CA ASP A 248 19.68 12.46 9.09
C ASP A 248 18.45 12.73 9.97
N SER A 249 18.47 12.18 11.19
CA SER A 249 17.37 12.33 12.15
C SER A 249 17.21 13.76 12.66
N ALA A 250 18.28 14.56 12.69
CA ALA A 250 18.24 15.94 13.15
C ALA A 250 17.54 16.84 12.12
N ILE A 251 17.90 16.70 10.84
CA ILE A 251 17.19 17.37 9.74
C ILE A 251 15.75 16.90 9.68
N ALA A 252 15.49 15.59 9.79
CA ALA A 252 14.12 15.06 9.79
C ALA A 252 13.27 15.64 10.92
N LEU A 253 13.83 15.77 12.14
CA LEU A 253 13.13 16.37 13.26
C LEU A 253 12.87 17.87 13.04
N SER A 254 13.83 18.61 12.49
CA SER A 254 13.63 20.03 12.15
C SER A 254 12.50 20.20 11.16
N VAL A 255 12.51 19.45 10.06
CA VAL A 255 11.47 19.50 9.03
C VAL A 255 10.12 19.05 9.59
N LEU A 256 10.10 18.07 10.48
CA LEU A 256 8.88 17.64 11.17
C LEU A 256 8.31 18.75 12.05
N LEU A 257 9.15 19.47 12.81
CA LEU A 257 8.73 20.59 13.65
C LEU A 257 8.16 21.75 12.82
N ASP A 258 8.77 22.04 11.67
CA ASP A 258 8.27 23.04 10.72
C ASP A 258 6.93 22.59 10.12
N TYR A 259 6.84 21.34 9.69
CA TYR A 259 5.61 20.74 9.16
C TYR A 259 4.45 20.79 10.17
N ILE A 260 4.72 20.47 11.44
CA ILE A 260 3.77 20.59 12.55
C ILE A 260 3.33 22.05 12.71
N GLY A 261 4.25 23.02 12.61
CA GLY A 261 3.93 24.44 12.68
C GLY A 261 2.98 24.89 11.56
N ASP A 262 3.24 24.46 10.33
CA ASP A 262 2.58 24.97 9.12
C ASP A 262 1.26 24.27 8.79
N ASN A 263 1.08 22.99 9.16
CA ASN A 263 0.01 22.15 8.62
C ASN A 263 -1.07 21.75 9.62
N THR A 264 -0.98 22.27 10.84
CA THR A 264 -1.95 21.96 11.90
C THR A 264 -2.93 23.12 12.10
N THR A 265 -4.12 22.96 11.54
CA THR A 265 -5.23 23.91 11.68
C THR A 265 -6.35 23.30 12.51
N ASP A 266 -7.40 24.09 12.77
CA ASP A 266 -8.67 23.67 13.35
C ASP A 266 -9.50 22.73 12.45
N THR A 267 -9.06 22.53 11.20
CA THR A 267 -9.77 21.69 10.21
C THR A 267 -8.95 20.50 9.72
N ASN A 268 -7.67 20.41 10.08
CA ASN A 268 -6.75 19.41 9.52
C ASN A 268 -6.13 18.56 10.64
N ALA A 269 -6.18 17.24 10.46
CA ALA A 269 -5.41 16.29 11.25
C ALA A 269 -4.20 15.80 10.45
N VAL A 270 -3.06 15.69 11.12
CA VAL A 270 -1.83 15.13 10.58
C VAL A 270 -1.84 13.62 10.76
N THR A 271 -1.65 12.86 9.69
CA THR A 271 -1.60 11.39 9.73
C THR A 271 -0.16 10.87 9.61
N CYS A 272 0.11 9.63 10.00
CA CYS A 272 1.44 9.05 9.81
C CYS A 272 1.84 8.95 8.31
N HIS A 273 0.88 8.67 7.41
CA HIS A 273 1.12 8.69 5.97
C HIS A 273 1.51 10.06 5.44
N THR A 274 0.75 11.11 5.77
CA THR A 274 1.05 12.48 5.31
C THR A 274 2.39 12.98 5.83
N THR A 275 2.74 12.62 7.06
CA THR A 275 4.05 12.94 7.65
C THR A 275 5.18 12.16 6.98
N ALA A 276 5.04 10.84 6.81
CA ALA A 276 6.03 10.01 6.13
C ALA A 276 6.27 10.49 4.68
N LYS A 277 5.20 10.87 3.99
CA LYS A 277 5.24 11.45 2.64
C LYS A 277 5.96 12.80 2.61
N HIS A 278 5.74 13.65 3.61
CA HIS A 278 6.45 14.93 3.73
C HIS A 278 7.96 14.73 3.96
N LEU A 279 8.32 13.74 4.79
CA LEU A 279 9.70 13.41 5.13
C LEU A 279 10.39 12.47 4.13
N GLN A 280 9.71 12.04 3.06
CA GLN A 280 10.17 10.94 2.19
C GLN A 280 11.58 11.13 1.61
N LYS A 281 11.98 12.38 1.31
CA LYS A 281 13.28 12.70 0.71
C LYS A 281 14.45 12.50 1.68
N LEU A 282 14.15 12.38 2.97
CA LEU A 282 15.10 12.18 4.05
C LEU A 282 15.20 10.70 4.48
N LEU A 283 14.38 9.82 3.90
CA LEU A 283 14.45 8.38 4.15
C LEU A 283 15.84 7.85 3.81
N ARG A 284 16.31 6.87 4.59
CA ARG A 284 17.60 6.22 4.36
C ARG A 284 17.63 5.62 2.93
N PRO A 285 18.72 5.85 2.17
CA PRO A 285 18.91 5.15 0.91
C PRO A 285 18.88 3.63 1.11
N GLY A 286 18.15 2.91 0.25
CA GLY A 286 17.97 1.47 0.39
C GLY A 286 16.95 1.04 1.45
N GLY A 287 16.23 2.00 2.06
CA GLY A 287 15.10 1.72 2.93
C GLY A 287 14.07 0.83 2.23
N GLN A 288 13.51 -0.11 2.99
CA GLN A 288 12.55 -1.07 2.46
C GLN A 288 11.18 -0.41 2.27
N THR A 289 10.54 -0.67 1.14
CA THR A 289 9.11 -0.36 0.93
C THR A 289 8.31 -1.65 0.91
N TRP A 290 7.05 -1.59 1.34
CA TRP A 290 6.21 -2.77 1.39
C TRP A 290 4.76 -2.47 1.00
N THR A 291 4.10 -3.52 0.52
CA THR A 291 2.65 -3.58 0.29
C THR A 291 2.16 -4.87 0.90
N GLN A 292 1.05 -4.85 1.64
CA GLN A 292 0.45 -6.05 2.21
C GLN A 292 -1.01 -6.19 1.79
N TYR A 293 -1.34 -7.40 1.32
CA TYR A 293 -2.69 -7.93 1.27
C TYR A 293 -2.89 -8.83 2.49
N LEU A 294 -3.80 -8.44 3.37
CA LEU A 294 -4.15 -9.19 4.58
C LEU A 294 -5.58 -9.71 4.44
N VAL A 295 -5.78 -11.01 4.57
CA VAL A 295 -7.14 -11.55 4.72
C VAL A 295 -7.58 -11.33 6.17
N ASN A 296 -8.80 -10.82 6.38
CA ASN A 296 -9.30 -10.65 7.73
C ASN A 296 -9.59 -12.02 8.36
N PRO A 297 -9.16 -12.27 9.61
CA PRO A 297 -9.29 -13.59 10.24
C PRO A 297 -10.74 -13.98 10.52
N ILE A 298 -11.65 -13.00 10.58
CA ILE A 298 -13.09 -13.23 10.73
C ILE A 298 -13.67 -13.54 9.35
N PRO A 299 -14.25 -14.74 9.14
CA PRO A 299 -14.86 -15.09 7.86
C PRO A 299 -15.89 -14.04 7.41
N GLY A 300 -15.80 -13.62 6.16
CA GLY A 300 -16.71 -12.63 5.57
C GLY A 300 -16.31 -11.17 5.78
N GLN A 301 -15.25 -10.86 6.54
CA GLN A 301 -14.72 -9.48 6.66
C GLN A 301 -13.80 -9.07 5.50
N GLY A 302 -13.59 -9.93 4.50
CA GLY A 302 -12.88 -9.58 3.28
C GLY A 302 -11.37 -9.40 3.47
N TRP A 303 -10.80 -8.44 2.73
CA TRP A 303 -9.35 -8.19 2.69
C TRP A 303 -9.02 -6.75 3.09
N THR A 304 -7.78 -6.52 3.51
CA THR A 304 -7.24 -5.18 3.78
C THR A 304 -5.95 -4.98 2.99
N VAL A 305 -5.81 -3.83 2.34
CA VAL A 305 -4.64 -3.45 1.54
C VAL A 305 -3.94 -2.24 2.16
N ALA A 306 -2.67 -2.39 2.53
CA ALA A 306 -1.87 -1.33 3.14
C ALA A 306 -0.44 -1.33 2.58
N GLY A 307 0.29 -0.21 2.74
CA GLY A 307 1.67 -0.16 2.31
C GLY A 307 2.31 1.22 2.40
N THR A 308 3.57 1.27 1.99
CA THR A 308 4.41 2.47 1.88
C THR A 308 4.82 2.77 0.42
N HIS A 309 4.25 2.03 -0.55
CA HIS A 309 4.58 2.15 -1.97
C HIS A 309 4.17 3.49 -2.60
N ASP A 310 3.18 4.18 -2.03
CA ASP A 310 2.61 5.42 -2.57
C ASP A 310 3.23 6.69 -1.98
N LEU A 311 4.20 6.57 -1.07
CA LEU A 311 4.89 7.72 -0.45
C LEU A 311 5.51 8.64 -1.51
N GLY A 312 6.07 8.05 -2.57
CA GLY A 312 6.66 8.73 -3.73
C GLY A 312 5.69 9.51 -4.60
N ASN A 313 4.39 9.23 -4.51
CA ASN A 313 3.41 9.70 -5.47
C ASN A 313 2.84 11.09 -5.10
N THR A 314 2.38 11.88 -6.06
CA THR A 314 1.80 13.21 -5.77
C THR A 314 0.35 13.14 -5.32
N SER A 315 -0.42 12.13 -5.75
CA SER A 315 -1.82 11.98 -5.36
C SER A 315 -1.97 11.57 -3.88
N THR A 316 -2.84 12.26 -3.16
CA THR A 316 -3.32 11.90 -1.82
C THR A 316 -4.82 11.55 -1.82
N ALA A 317 -5.46 11.61 -3.00
CA ALA A 317 -6.88 11.37 -3.14
C ALA A 317 -7.20 9.86 -3.02
N PRO A 318 -8.31 9.49 -2.38
CA PRO A 318 -8.78 8.12 -2.37
C PRO A 318 -9.09 7.59 -3.78
N PRO A 319 -9.00 6.27 -4.01
CA PRO A 319 -8.68 5.23 -3.01
C PRO A 319 -7.18 5.20 -2.67
N ARG A 320 -6.86 4.97 -1.39
CA ARG A 320 -5.48 4.70 -0.95
C ARG A 320 -5.03 3.32 -1.42
N ASN A 321 -3.73 3.19 -1.72
CA ASN A 321 -3.13 1.93 -2.17
C ASN A 321 -3.88 1.29 -3.37
N PRO A 322 -4.11 2.02 -4.48
CA PRO A 322 -4.78 1.43 -5.64
C PRO A 322 -3.88 0.40 -6.34
N ALA A 323 -4.50 -0.64 -6.89
CA ALA A 323 -3.81 -1.72 -7.59
C ALA A 323 -2.80 -1.24 -8.64
N THR A 324 -3.14 -0.19 -9.40
CA THR A 324 -2.27 0.42 -10.42
C THR A 324 -0.96 0.96 -9.86
N GLN A 325 -0.99 1.58 -8.68
CA GLN A 325 0.20 2.11 -8.01
C GLN A 325 1.04 0.99 -7.40
N ILE A 326 0.40 -0.04 -6.83
CA ILE A 326 1.09 -1.23 -6.29
C ILE A 326 1.92 -1.89 -7.39
N VAL A 327 1.27 -2.17 -8.52
CA VAL A 327 1.87 -2.72 -9.73
C VAL A 327 3.04 -1.86 -10.20
N THR A 328 2.81 -0.56 -10.43
CA THR A 328 3.83 0.35 -10.96
C THR A 328 5.04 0.44 -10.02
N HIS A 329 4.78 0.49 -8.71
CA HIS A 329 5.81 0.50 -7.68
C HIS A 329 6.72 -0.72 -7.78
N HIS A 330 6.17 -1.94 -7.85
CA HIS A 330 6.97 -3.16 -7.88
C HIS A 330 7.87 -3.26 -9.13
N TRP A 331 7.54 -2.56 -10.22
CA TRP A 331 8.35 -2.55 -11.45
C TRP A 331 9.19 -1.29 -11.69
N ALA A 332 9.03 -0.23 -10.89
CA ALA A 332 9.84 0.98 -10.97
C ALA A 332 11.35 0.70 -10.77
N GLU A 333 12.21 1.20 -11.65
CA GLU A 333 13.67 0.95 -11.56
C GLU A 333 14.37 1.75 -10.47
N SER A 334 13.81 2.90 -10.12
CA SER A 334 14.39 3.84 -9.17
C SER A 334 14.29 3.41 -7.70
N ILE A 335 13.51 2.36 -7.41
CA ILE A 335 13.20 1.95 -6.03
C ILE A 335 13.80 0.57 -5.78
N PRO A 336 14.81 0.43 -4.90
CA PRO A 336 15.31 -0.87 -4.45
C PRO A 336 14.43 -1.44 -3.30
N ASN A 337 14.64 -2.70 -2.95
CA ASN A 337 14.14 -3.34 -1.72
C ASN A 337 12.63 -3.22 -1.50
N LYS A 338 11.85 -3.84 -2.38
CA LYS A 338 10.37 -3.82 -2.32
C LYS A 338 9.85 -5.16 -1.85
N ARG A 339 8.91 -5.15 -0.90
CA ARG A 339 8.27 -6.37 -0.40
C ARG A 339 6.80 -6.41 -0.73
N LEU A 340 6.37 -7.41 -1.50
CA LEU A 340 4.98 -7.79 -1.58
C LEU A 340 4.70 -8.76 -0.44
N ARG A 341 3.77 -8.46 0.45
CA ARG A 341 3.37 -9.31 1.55
C ARG A 341 1.95 -9.79 1.32
N VAL A 342 1.74 -11.09 1.49
CA VAL A 342 0.43 -11.72 1.42
C VAL A 342 0.28 -12.51 2.71
N HIS A 343 -0.59 -12.02 3.58
CA HIS A 343 -0.93 -12.71 4.81
C HIS A 343 -2.31 -13.33 4.63
N ALA A 344 -2.34 -14.37 3.81
CA ALA A 344 -3.50 -15.18 3.49
C ALA A 344 -3.01 -16.57 3.08
N GLU A 345 -3.74 -17.60 3.51
CA GLU A 345 -3.47 -18.97 3.06
C GLU A 345 -3.75 -19.09 1.56
N TYR A 346 -3.02 -20.00 0.91
CA TYR A 346 -3.26 -20.31 -0.49
C TYR A 346 -4.63 -20.97 -0.65
N ASP A 347 -5.47 -20.36 -1.48
CA ASP A 347 -6.73 -20.96 -1.93
C ASP A 347 -6.61 -21.36 -3.40
N ARG A 348 -7.07 -22.57 -3.73
CA ARG A 348 -6.93 -23.10 -5.08
C ARG A 348 -7.80 -22.28 -6.03
N PRO A 349 -7.24 -21.81 -7.16
CA PRO A 349 -8.00 -21.04 -8.14
C PRO A 349 -9.22 -21.77 -8.67
N THR A 350 -10.32 -21.02 -8.82
CA THR A 350 -11.48 -21.47 -9.58
C THR A 350 -11.31 -21.11 -11.06
N ARG A 351 -12.27 -21.48 -11.92
CA ARG A 351 -12.23 -21.08 -13.34
C ARG A 351 -12.35 -19.56 -13.57
N ALA A 352 -12.86 -18.82 -12.59
CA ALA A 352 -12.97 -17.36 -12.65
C ALA A 352 -11.69 -16.69 -12.11
N LEU A 353 -11.44 -15.45 -12.54
CA LEU A 353 -10.38 -14.62 -11.96
C LEU A 353 -10.75 -14.26 -10.51
N THR A 354 -9.81 -14.43 -9.58
CA THR A 354 -9.97 -14.11 -8.16
C THR A 354 -8.80 -13.27 -7.66
N LEU A 355 -8.99 -12.52 -6.57
CA LEU A 355 -7.91 -11.71 -6.00
C LEU A 355 -6.64 -12.54 -5.66
N PRO A 356 -6.73 -13.74 -5.05
CA PRO A 356 -5.55 -14.61 -4.88
C PRO A 356 -4.81 -14.92 -6.18
N THR A 357 -5.53 -15.18 -7.29
CA THR A 357 -4.88 -15.42 -8.60
C THR A 357 -4.22 -14.18 -9.18
N ALA A 358 -4.83 -13.00 -9.03
CA ALA A 358 -4.23 -11.73 -9.44
C ALA A 358 -2.97 -11.40 -8.62
N ILE A 359 -2.99 -11.66 -7.31
CA ILE A 359 -1.82 -11.51 -6.43
C ILE A 359 -0.73 -12.52 -6.80
N LEU A 360 -1.09 -13.79 -7.07
CA LEU A 360 -0.17 -14.82 -7.51
C LEU A 360 0.54 -14.40 -8.81
N ARG A 361 -0.21 -13.87 -9.79
CA ARG A 361 0.35 -13.31 -11.02
C ARG A 361 1.37 -12.21 -10.72
N LEU A 362 1.04 -11.27 -9.84
CA LEU A 362 1.97 -10.22 -9.43
C LEU A 362 3.24 -10.80 -8.78
N ALA A 363 3.09 -11.76 -7.86
CA ALA A 363 4.18 -12.41 -7.14
C ALA A 363 5.14 -13.18 -8.07
N LEU A 364 4.59 -13.86 -9.09
CA LEU A 364 5.37 -14.58 -10.11
C LEU A 364 6.27 -13.63 -10.91
N HIS A 365 5.78 -12.43 -11.19
CA HIS A 365 6.42 -11.48 -12.11
C HIS A 365 7.14 -10.32 -11.43
N LEU A 366 7.43 -10.44 -10.13
CA LEU A 366 8.19 -9.42 -9.41
C LEU A 366 9.58 -9.22 -10.06
N LYS A 367 9.98 -7.95 -10.18
CA LYS A 367 11.30 -7.56 -10.71
C LYS A 367 12.41 -7.99 -9.75
N LYS A 368 13.61 -8.21 -10.29
CA LYS A 368 14.81 -8.44 -9.49
C LYS A 368 14.99 -7.31 -8.46
N GLY A 369 15.30 -7.66 -7.21
CA GLY A 369 15.37 -6.73 -6.08
C GLY A 369 14.02 -6.49 -5.37
N SER A 370 12.97 -7.20 -5.78
CA SER A 370 11.72 -7.31 -5.03
C SER A 370 11.58 -8.72 -4.45
N GLU A 371 10.98 -8.82 -3.27
CA GLU A 371 10.71 -10.07 -2.56
C GLU A 371 9.20 -10.24 -2.41
N SER A 372 8.74 -11.50 -2.44
CA SER A 372 7.38 -11.86 -2.05
C SER A 372 7.43 -12.59 -0.72
N LEU A 373 6.61 -12.17 0.24
CA LEU A 373 6.40 -12.89 1.48
C LEU A 373 4.97 -13.41 1.46
N LEU A 374 4.81 -14.73 1.50
CA LEU A 374 3.53 -15.42 1.38
C LEU A 374 3.30 -16.28 2.62
N LEU A 375 2.15 -16.14 3.28
CA LEU A 375 1.81 -17.00 4.41
C LEU A 375 1.63 -18.44 3.92
N GLY A 376 2.41 -19.38 4.45
CA GLY A 376 2.40 -20.75 3.96
C GLY A 376 2.98 -20.84 2.55
N GLU A 377 4.09 -20.16 2.31
CA GLU A 377 4.77 -20.07 1.00
C GLU A 377 4.87 -21.41 0.24
N PRO A 378 5.16 -22.57 0.85
CA PRO A 378 5.22 -23.84 0.13
C PRO A 378 3.91 -24.21 -0.58
N ALA A 379 2.76 -23.87 0.02
CA ALA A 379 1.45 -24.11 -0.58
C ALA A 379 1.21 -23.20 -1.80
N TRP A 380 1.62 -21.93 -1.71
CA TRP A 380 1.59 -20.99 -2.84
C TRP A 380 2.49 -21.46 -3.98
N ARG A 381 3.70 -21.93 -3.67
CA ARG A 381 4.63 -22.48 -4.65
C ARG A 381 4.06 -23.72 -5.35
N GLN A 382 3.58 -24.69 -4.58
CA GLN A 382 2.93 -25.88 -5.14
C GLN A 382 1.70 -25.50 -5.99
N GLY A 383 0.93 -24.53 -5.52
CA GLY A 383 -0.19 -23.95 -6.27
C GLY A 383 0.23 -23.39 -7.63
N ALA A 384 1.30 -22.59 -7.66
CA ALA A 384 1.87 -22.07 -8.89
C ALA A 384 2.32 -23.19 -9.84
N HIS A 385 3.02 -24.21 -9.32
CA HIS A 385 3.41 -25.38 -10.11
C HIS A 385 2.20 -26.11 -10.71
N ASN A 386 1.11 -26.28 -9.96
CA ASN A 386 -0.08 -26.95 -10.45
C ASN A 386 -0.81 -26.16 -11.53
N GLU A 387 -0.97 -24.85 -11.34
CA GLU A 387 -1.71 -23.98 -12.27
C GLU A 387 -0.93 -23.69 -13.56
N LEU A 388 0.40 -23.56 -13.48
CA LEU A 388 1.28 -23.32 -14.62
C LEU A 388 1.87 -24.59 -15.21
N ARG A 389 1.62 -25.74 -14.57
CA ARG A 389 2.27 -27.03 -14.85
C ARG A 389 3.79 -26.87 -14.96
N SER A 390 4.34 -26.17 -13.97
CA SER A 390 5.77 -25.93 -13.73
C SER A 390 6.56 -25.03 -14.70
N THR A 391 5.93 -24.31 -15.64
CA THR A 391 6.67 -23.36 -16.51
C THR A 391 5.89 -22.08 -16.85
N LEU A 392 6.60 -20.95 -16.96
CA LEU A 392 6.08 -19.70 -17.51
C LEU A 392 6.20 -19.65 -19.04
N GLY A 393 6.99 -20.56 -19.62
CA GLY A 393 7.18 -20.71 -21.05
C GLY A 393 8.60 -20.47 -21.55
N ASP A 394 9.53 -19.99 -20.70
CA ASP A 394 10.91 -19.71 -21.14
C ASP A 394 11.80 -20.92 -20.89
N THR A 395 11.73 -21.50 -19.68
CA THR A 395 12.54 -22.65 -19.23
C THR A 395 11.70 -23.65 -18.43
N ASP A 396 12.25 -24.84 -18.22
CA ASP A 396 11.71 -25.87 -17.33
C ASP A 396 11.85 -25.52 -15.83
N ARG A 397 12.60 -24.46 -15.49
CA ARG A 397 12.91 -24.02 -14.12
C ARG A 397 12.41 -22.62 -13.78
N ASP A 398 11.45 -22.10 -14.54
CA ASP A 398 10.93 -20.73 -14.40
C ASP A 398 10.43 -20.41 -12.99
N LEU A 399 10.02 -21.42 -12.21
CA LEU A 399 9.46 -21.29 -10.87
C LEU A 399 10.46 -21.56 -9.73
N ASP A 400 11.67 -22.04 -10.04
CA ASP A 400 12.64 -22.47 -9.02
C ASP A 400 13.31 -21.27 -8.33
N GLU A 401 13.66 -20.24 -9.10
CA GLU A 401 14.41 -19.06 -8.62
C GLU A 401 13.54 -17.91 -8.09
N LEU A 402 12.28 -18.19 -7.76
CA LEU A 402 11.36 -17.21 -7.19
C LEU A 402 11.80 -16.80 -5.78
N GLN A 403 12.03 -15.50 -5.58
CA GLN A 403 12.38 -14.87 -4.29
C GLN A 403 11.16 -14.78 -3.38
N TRP A 404 10.57 -15.93 -3.08
CA TRP A 404 9.42 -16.08 -2.20
C TRP A 404 9.86 -16.63 -0.85
N PHE A 405 9.30 -16.06 0.21
CA PHE A 405 9.61 -16.39 1.60
C PHE A 405 8.32 -16.54 2.40
N ASP A 406 8.38 -17.23 3.53
CA ASP A 406 7.22 -17.35 4.41
C ASP A 406 6.88 -16.01 5.10
N ASN A 407 5.59 -15.69 5.19
CA ASN A 407 5.07 -14.48 5.84
C ASN A 407 4.33 -14.80 7.15
N SER A 408 5.06 -15.24 8.16
CA SER A 408 4.48 -15.57 9.46
C SER A 408 3.92 -14.37 10.23
N GLU A 409 4.32 -13.14 9.89
CA GLU A 409 3.91 -11.92 10.60
C GLU A 409 2.89 -11.09 9.80
N ALA A 410 1.72 -10.88 10.38
CA ALA A 410 0.70 -9.96 9.86
C ALA A 410 1.00 -8.51 10.28
N LEU A 411 1.23 -7.62 9.31
CA LEU A 411 1.34 -6.19 9.58
C LEU A 411 -0.05 -5.58 9.82
N LEU A 412 -0.28 -5.02 11.00
CA LEU A 412 -1.57 -4.42 11.39
C LEU A 412 -1.55 -2.91 11.20
N CYS A 413 -1.41 -2.48 9.95
CA CYS A 413 -1.38 -1.06 9.62
C CYS A 413 -2.79 -0.44 9.76
N ALA A 414 -2.92 0.57 10.62
CA ALA A 414 -4.19 1.24 10.87
C ALA A 414 -4.75 1.97 9.62
N MET A 415 -3.90 2.37 8.68
CA MET A 415 -4.30 3.16 7.49
C MET A 415 -4.67 2.32 6.26
N GLY A 416 -4.98 1.03 6.43
CA GLY A 416 -5.34 0.13 5.33
C GLY A 416 -6.66 0.50 4.64
N ARG A 417 -6.77 0.17 3.34
CA ARG A 417 -8.04 0.19 2.59
C ARG A 417 -8.72 -1.16 2.76
N GLU A 418 -9.94 -1.17 3.28
CA GLU A 418 -10.74 -2.39 3.38
C GLU A 418 -11.42 -2.73 2.05
N LEU A 419 -11.47 -4.02 1.75
CA LEU A 419 -12.17 -4.67 0.64
C LEU A 419 -13.22 -5.60 1.25
N SER A 420 -14.23 -5.02 1.90
CA SER A 420 -15.17 -5.73 2.77
C SER A 420 -16.27 -6.49 2.02
N SER A 421 -16.35 -6.37 0.69
CA SER A 421 -17.36 -7.03 -0.15
C SER A 421 -16.74 -7.89 -1.27
N PRO A 422 -17.43 -8.96 -1.73
CA PRO A 422 -16.98 -9.73 -2.89
C PRO A 422 -16.82 -8.87 -4.16
N SER A 423 -17.70 -7.89 -4.35
CA SER A 423 -17.59 -6.93 -5.45
C SER A 423 -16.31 -6.09 -5.38
N SER A 424 -15.93 -5.59 -4.20
CA SER A 424 -14.68 -4.83 -4.05
C SER A 424 -13.44 -5.70 -4.28
N THR A 425 -13.48 -6.97 -3.85
CA THR A 425 -12.41 -7.94 -4.11
C THR A 425 -12.26 -8.24 -5.61
N ASN A 426 -13.38 -8.37 -6.34
CA ASN A 426 -13.36 -8.57 -7.79
C ASN A 426 -12.84 -7.34 -8.53
N VAL A 427 -13.28 -6.14 -8.14
CA VAL A 427 -12.76 -4.88 -8.71
C VAL A 427 -11.25 -4.77 -8.51
N GLU A 428 -10.75 -5.06 -7.30
CA GLU A 428 -9.31 -5.06 -7.03
C GLU A 428 -8.55 -6.05 -7.92
N SER A 429 -9.10 -7.26 -8.07
CA SER A 429 -8.53 -8.30 -8.93
C SER A 429 -8.46 -7.86 -10.39
N ASP A 430 -9.53 -7.28 -10.93
CA ASP A 430 -9.59 -6.77 -12.30
C ASP A 430 -8.62 -5.59 -12.50
N GLU A 431 -8.50 -4.70 -11.52
CA GLU A 431 -7.57 -3.58 -11.57
C GLU A 431 -6.11 -4.04 -11.52
N LEU A 432 -5.76 -5.02 -10.68
CA LEU A 432 -4.42 -5.63 -10.68
C LEU A 432 -4.09 -6.25 -12.03
N HIS A 433 -5.03 -7.02 -12.59
CA HIS A 433 -4.84 -7.67 -13.88
C HIS A 433 -4.67 -6.67 -15.02
N ARG A 434 -5.49 -5.60 -15.05
CA ARG A 434 -5.38 -4.52 -16.02
C ARG A 434 -4.03 -3.80 -15.91
N ALA A 435 -3.64 -3.44 -14.68
CA ALA A 435 -2.38 -2.76 -14.43
C ALA A 435 -1.16 -3.62 -14.84
N MET A 436 -1.21 -4.94 -14.59
CA MET A 436 -0.20 -5.88 -15.09
C MET A 436 -0.10 -5.88 -16.61
N ASN A 437 -1.24 -5.93 -17.31
CA ASN A 437 -1.28 -5.87 -18.77
C ASN A 437 -0.72 -4.54 -19.32
N ASP A 438 -1.02 -3.43 -18.64
CA ASP A 438 -0.52 -2.11 -19.01
C ASP A 438 1.00 -2.01 -18.90
N VAL A 439 1.58 -2.53 -17.82
CA VAL A 439 3.05 -2.53 -17.65
C VAL A 439 3.74 -3.44 -18.64
N VAL A 440 3.20 -4.64 -18.90
CA VAL A 440 3.71 -5.55 -19.94
C VAL A 440 3.72 -4.85 -21.29
N TRP A 441 2.61 -4.19 -21.64
CA TRP A 441 2.47 -3.49 -22.91
C TRP A 441 3.45 -2.34 -23.08
N GLN A 442 3.61 -1.50 -22.05
CA GLN A 442 4.58 -0.41 -22.07
C GLN A 442 6.01 -0.92 -22.27
N GLN A 443 6.41 -1.98 -21.56
CA GLN A 443 7.74 -2.58 -21.74
C GLN A 443 7.92 -3.18 -23.13
N LEU A 444 6.89 -3.87 -23.63
CA LEU A 444 6.90 -4.49 -24.95
C LEU A 444 7.04 -3.45 -26.07
N GLN A 445 6.34 -2.30 -25.96
CA GLN A 445 6.49 -1.18 -26.90
C GLN A 445 7.92 -0.66 -26.96
N VAL A 446 8.58 -0.52 -25.81
CA VAL A 446 9.98 -0.08 -25.72
C VAL A 446 10.91 -1.13 -26.33
N CYS A 447 10.75 -2.40 -25.97
CA CYS A 447 11.56 -3.51 -26.47
C CYS A 447 11.46 -3.66 -27.99
N VAL A 448 10.24 -3.75 -28.54
CA VAL A 448 9.99 -3.84 -29.98
C VAL A 448 10.55 -2.59 -30.69
N GLY A 449 10.30 -1.40 -30.16
CA GLY A 449 10.82 -0.15 -30.73
C GLY A 449 12.34 -0.10 -30.80
N ASN A 450 13.05 -0.65 -29.80
CA ASN A 450 14.51 -0.76 -29.82
C ASN A 450 14.98 -1.80 -30.86
N LYS A 451 14.34 -2.98 -30.93
CA LYS A 451 14.67 -4.01 -31.92
C LYS A 451 14.53 -3.53 -33.36
N LEU A 452 13.50 -2.74 -33.66
CA LEU A 452 13.29 -2.19 -35.00
C LEU A 452 14.39 -1.20 -35.42
N LYS A 453 14.96 -0.45 -34.45
CA LYS A 453 16.09 0.47 -34.69
C LYS A 453 17.40 -0.28 -34.93
N ASP A 454 17.53 -1.49 -34.39
CA ASP A 454 18.72 -2.34 -34.54
C ASP A 454 18.76 -3.12 -35.87
N ILE A 455 17.76 -2.95 -36.75
CA ILE A 455 17.70 -3.59 -38.07
C ILE A 455 18.68 -2.89 -39.01
N ASN A 456 19.54 -3.68 -39.67
CA ASN A 456 20.59 -3.16 -40.55
C ASN A 456 20.06 -2.66 -41.90
N ASP A 457 19.03 -3.31 -42.45
CA ASP A 457 18.43 -2.95 -43.74
C ASP A 457 17.37 -1.86 -43.54
N LEU A 458 17.56 -0.70 -44.17
CA LEU A 458 16.70 0.46 -43.99
C LEU A 458 15.26 0.18 -44.48
N ASP A 459 15.12 -0.44 -45.64
CA ASP A 459 13.80 -0.71 -46.23
C ASP A 459 12.99 -1.68 -45.38
N LEU A 460 13.64 -2.74 -44.88
CA LEU A 460 13.02 -3.68 -43.95
C LEU A 460 12.64 -2.99 -42.62
N SER A 461 13.53 -2.16 -42.07
CA SER A 461 13.26 -1.42 -40.83
C SER A 461 12.03 -0.51 -40.98
N VAL A 462 11.97 0.27 -42.07
CA VAL A 462 10.84 1.16 -42.37
C VAL A 462 9.55 0.36 -42.53
N ALA A 463 9.54 -0.71 -43.33
CA ALA A 463 8.35 -1.51 -43.57
C ALA A 463 7.82 -2.17 -42.27
N MET A 464 8.71 -2.66 -41.40
CA MET A 464 8.32 -3.21 -40.10
C MET A 464 7.81 -2.11 -39.15
N ALA A 465 8.46 -0.94 -39.13
CA ALA A 465 8.07 0.18 -38.29
C ALA A 465 6.69 0.71 -38.65
N GLU A 466 6.37 0.87 -39.94
CA GLU A 466 5.05 1.30 -40.41
C GLU A 466 3.94 0.34 -39.96
N LYS A 467 4.14 -0.97 -40.15
CA LYS A 467 3.17 -1.98 -39.68
C LYS A 467 3.04 -1.97 -38.16
N TRP A 468 4.15 -1.86 -37.44
CA TRP A 468 4.13 -1.79 -35.98
C TRP A 468 3.35 -0.57 -35.48
N GLN A 469 3.47 0.60 -36.11
CA GLN A 469 2.68 1.78 -35.71
C GLN A 469 1.17 1.56 -35.88
N ILE A 470 0.74 0.88 -36.95
CA ILE A 470 -0.67 0.57 -37.17
C ILE A 470 -1.19 -0.35 -36.07
N TRP A 471 -0.50 -1.45 -35.79
CA TRP A 471 -0.90 -2.41 -34.76
C TRP A 471 -0.85 -1.78 -33.37
N ARG A 472 0.19 -0.98 -33.09
CA ARG A 472 0.32 -0.25 -31.84
C ARG A 472 -0.88 0.67 -31.61
N ALA A 473 -1.29 1.44 -32.62
CA ALA A 473 -2.44 2.34 -32.50
C ALA A 473 -3.76 1.60 -32.23
N GLU A 474 -3.96 0.42 -32.84
CA GLU A 474 -5.10 -0.47 -32.54
C GLU A 474 -5.06 -0.95 -31.08
N LEU A 475 -3.93 -1.52 -30.66
CA LEU A 475 -3.76 -2.17 -29.37
C LEU A 475 -3.66 -1.19 -28.18
N ASP A 476 -3.22 0.04 -28.42
CA ASP A 476 -3.29 1.14 -27.45
C ASP A 476 -4.75 1.54 -27.17
N LYS A 477 -5.64 1.43 -28.16
CA LYS A 477 -7.05 1.81 -28.04
C LYS A 477 -7.93 0.68 -27.48
N ASP A 478 -7.57 -0.57 -27.74
CA ASP A 478 -8.35 -1.75 -27.33
C ASP A 478 -7.56 -2.68 -26.40
N PRO A 479 -7.72 -2.52 -25.07
CA PRO A 479 -7.11 -3.41 -24.08
C PRO A 479 -7.53 -4.88 -24.20
N GLY A 480 -8.73 -5.16 -24.74
CA GLY A 480 -9.25 -6.50 -24.95
C GLY A 480 -8.56 -7.21 -26.11
N ALA A 481 -8.38 -6.52 -27.23
CA ALA A 481 -7.57 -7.01 -28.36
C ALA A 481 -6.13 -7.30 -27.94
N ARG A 482 -5.56 -6.43 -27.10
CA ARG A 482 -4.23 -6.62 -26.53
C ARG A 482 -4.13 -7.85 -25.63
N LEU A 483 -5.10 -8.09 -24.76
CA LEU A 483 -5.13 -9.30 -23.94
C LEU A 483 -5.25 -10.54 -24.83
N LEU A 484 -6.12 -10.52 -25.85
CA LEU A 484 -6.27 -11.62 -26.79
C LEU A 484 -4.96 -11.96 -27.50
N LEU A 485 -4.19 -10.95 -27.94
CA LEU A 485 -2.87 -11.15 -28.54
C LEU A 485 -1.91 -11.87 -27.58
N PHE A 486 -1.85 -11.42 -26.32
CA PHE A 486 -0.99 -12.05 -25.32
C PHE A 486 -1.44 -13.48 -24.99
N GLU A 487 -2.75 -13.73 -24.91
CA GLU A 487 -3.29 -15.05 -24.65
C GLU A 487 -2.94 -16.03 -25.77
N GLN A 488 -3.11 -15.62 -27.04
CA GLN A 488 -2.73 -16.44 -28.20
C GLN A 488 -1.24 -16.81 -28.19
N MET A 489 -0.40 -15.88 -27.75
CA MET A 489 1.05 -16.08 -27.66
C MET A 489 1.48 -16.99 -26.52
N MET A 490 0.82 -16.93 -25.37
CA MET A 490 1.31 -17.56 -24.13
C MET A 490 0.53 -18.81 -23.70
N TYR A 491 -0.64 -19.06 -24.28
CA TYR A 491 -1.52 -20.20 -23.92
C TYR A 491 -1.98 -20.97 -25.16
N PRO A 492 -1.19 -21.96 -25.61
CA PRO A 492 -1.67 -22.95 -26.56
C PRO A 492 -2.97 -23.60 -26.05
N GLN A 493 -4.00 -23.66 -26.90
CA GLN A 493 -5.32 -24.16 -26.50
C GLN A 493 -5.29 -25.62 -26.05
N THR A 494 -4.39 -26.42 -26.62
CA THR A 494 -4.25 -27.85 -26.31
C THR A 494 -3.65 -28.10 -24.94
N GLU A 495 -3.00 -27.12 -24.31
CA GLU A 495 -2.37 -27.26 -23.00
C GLU A 495 -3.40 -27.25 -21.84
N GLY A 496 -4.58 -26.69 -22.08
CA GLY A 496 -5.71 -26.64 -21.13
C GLY A 496 -5.46 -25.82 -19.86
N ILE A 497 -4.42 -24.97 -19.84
CA ILE A 497 -4.17 -24.01 -18.76
C ILE A 497 -5.17 -22.84 -18.85
N ASN A 498 -5.65 -22.37 -17.71
CA ASN A 498 -6.63 -21.29 -17.65
C ASN A 498 -6.01 -19.93 -18.02
N SER A 499 -6.17 -19.51 -19.26
CA SER A 499 -5.66 -18.23 -19.76
C SER A 499 -6.22 -17.01 -19.02
N LYS A 500 -7.43 -17.11 -18.43
CA LYS A 500 -8.07 -15.99 -17.71
C LYS A 500 -7.26 -15.48 -16.52
N HIS A 501 -6.52 -16.37 -15.85
CA HIS A 501 -5.66 -15.96 -14.74
C HIS A 501 -4.40 -15.25 -15.22
N ALA A 502 -4.03 -15.42 -16.48
CA ALA A 502 -2.89 -14.79 -17.14
C ALA A 502 -1.56 -14.94 -16.37
N LEU A 503 -1.37 -16.03 -15.63
CA LEU A 503 -0.19 -16.28 -14.80
C LEU A 503 1.14 -16.24 -15.58
N ARG A 504 1.16 -16.63 -16.86
CA ARG A 504 2.32 -16.53 -17.76
C ARG A 504 2.56 -15.12 -18.32
N ILE A 505 1.59 -14.23 -18.30
CA ILE A 505 1.70 -12.91 -18.92
C ILE A 505 2.20 -11.93 -17.85
N GLY A 506 3.44 -11.48 -17.96
CA GLY A 506 3.99 -10.49 -17.05
C GLY A 506 5.39 -10.03 -17.45
N PRO A 507 5.98 -9.06 -16.73
CA PRO A 507 7.30 -8.51 -17.08
C PRO A 507 8.43 -9.53 -17.26
N ARG A 508 8.40 -10.69 -16.59
CA ARG A 508 9.43 -11.73 -16.77
C ARG A 508 9.38 -12.38 -18.15
N THR A 509 8.20 -12.47 -18.76
CA THR A 509 7.98 -13.13 -20.05
C THR A 509 7.91 -12.15 -21.22
N VAL A 510 8.15 -10.85 -20.99
CA VAL A 510 8.14 -9.82 -22.05
C VAL A 510 9.08 -10.15 -23.21
N ARG A 511 10.22 -10.78 -22.94
CA ARG A 511 11.16 -11.19 -24.01
C ARG A 511 10.58 -12.24 -24.95
N LEU A 512 9.77 -13.17 -24.44
CA LEU A 512 9.07 -14.15 -25.28
C LEU A 512 8.06 -13.45 -26.19
N LEU A 513 7.26 -12.54 -25.63
CA LEU A 513 6.29 -11.73 -26.37
C LEU A 513 6.97 -10.84 -27.42
N GLU A 514 8.11 -10.22 -27.07
CA GLU A 514 8.91 -9.40 -27.97
C GLU A 514 9.36 -10.21 -29.19
N ASP A 515 9.98 -11.37 -28.96
CA ASP A 515 10.46 -12.23 -30.04
C ASP A 515 9.29 -12.72 -30.92
N ALA A 516 8.14 -13.05 -30.33
CA ALA A 516 6.93 -13.43 -31.06
C ALA A 516 6.37 -12.30 -31.94
N ILE A 517 6.30 -11.08 -31.42
CA ILE A 517 5.85 -9.90 -32.19
C ILE A 517 6.81 -9.59 -33.33
N ILE A 518 8.12 -9.66 -33.10
CA ILE A 518 9.13 -9.40 -34.14
C ILE A 518 9.03 -10.44 -35.26
N MET A 519 8.90 -11.73 -34.91
CA MET A 519 8.70 -12.81 -35.88
C MET A 519 7.40 -12.64 -36.67
N LEU A 520 6.32 -12.23 -36.01
CA LEU A 520 5.04 -11.96 -36.64
C LEU A 520 5.12 -10.77 -37.60
N LEU A 521 5.76 -9.67 -37.20
CA LEU A 521 6.01 -8.51 -38.06
C LEU A 521 6.83 -8.89 -39.29
N LEU A 522 7.91 -9.66 -39.13
CA LEU A 522 8.73 -10.14 -40.25
C LEU A 522 7.89 -10.96 -41.24
N THR A 523 7.05 -11.84 -40.72
CA THR A 523 6.18 -12.70 -41.54
C THR A 523 5.16 -11.86 -42.31
N CYS A 524 4.50 -10.90 -41.65
CA CYS A 524 3.54 -10.00 -42.30
C CYS A 524 4.21 -9.06 -43.31
N VAL A 525 5.42 -8.54 -43.05
CA VAL A 525 6.17 -7.73 -44.03
C VAL A 525 6.59 -8.57 -45.23
N GLY A 526 7.11 -9.78 -45.00
CA GLY A 526 7.55 -10.68 -46.05
C GLY A 526 6.43 -11.13 -46.98
N LEU A 527 5.23 -11.38 -46.45
CA LEU A 527 4.05 -11.80 -47.21
C LEU A 527 3.17 -10.64 -47.71
N GLY A 528 3.50 -9.40 -47.37
CA GLY A 528 2.66 -8.23 -47.68
C GLY A 528 1.37 -8.13 -46.85
N GLY A 529 1.15 -8.99 -45.86
CA GLY A 529 -0.04 -9.00 -45.01
C GLY A 529 -0.17 -7.77 -44.10
N ALA A 530 -1.39 -7.29 -43.89
CA ALA A 530 -1.65 -6.07 -43.11
C ALA A 530 -1.93 -6.33 -41.62
N HIS A 531 -2.43 -7.51 -41.24
CA HIS A 531 -2.98 -7.77 -39.91
C HIS A 531 -2.25 -8.91 -39.19
N TRP A 532 -2.06 -8.76 -37.88
CA TRP A 532 -1.52 -9.79 -37.00
C TRP A 532 -2.46 -10.99 -36.77
N ARG A 533 -3.76 -10.87 -37.07
CA ARG A 533 -4.78 -11.93 -36.89
C ARG A 533 -4.90 -12.84 -38.11
N SER A 534 -4.69 -12.29 -39.30
CA SER A 534 -4.85 -13.00 -40.57
C SER A 534 -3.94 -12.39 -41.63
N ILE A 535 -3.42 -13.25 -42.52
CA ILE A 535 -2.62 -12.86 -43.68
C ILE A 535 -3.37 -13.33 -44.91
N GLU A 536 -4.00 -12.41 -45.63
CA GLU A 536 -4.65 -12.74 -46.91
C GLU A 536 -3.61 -12.96 -48.01
N PRO A 537 -3.80 -13.95 -48.90
CA PRO A 537 -4.93 -14.88 -49.01
C PRO A 537 -4.79 -16.18 -48.18
N ILE A 538 -3.76 -16.31 -47.34
CA ILE A 538 -3.42 -17.55 -46.65
C ILE A 538 -4.44 -17.92 -45.57
N GLY A 539 -4.83 -16.97 -44.71
CA GLY A 539 -5.85 -17.13 -43.67
C GLY A 539 -5.36 -16.72 -42.27
N ASP A 540 -5.99 -17.31 -41.24
CA ASP A 540 -5.75 -16.96 -39.84
C ASP A 540 -4.34 -17.31 -39.36
N VAL A 541 -3.83 -16.49 -38.43
CA VAL A 541 -2.49 -16.60 -37.86
C VAL A 541 -2.57 -17.05 -36.41
N LEU A 542 -1.74 -18.03 -36.07
CA LEU A 542 -1.42 -18.43 -34.69
C LEU A 542 0.07 -18.19 -34.43
N SER A 543 0.38 -17.30 -33.51
CA SER A 543 1.75 -17.04 -33.07
C SER A 543 1.92 -17.52 -31.64
N ILE A 544 2.83 -18.46 -31.39
CA ILE A 544 3.15 -19.01 -30.08
C ILE A 544 4.53 -18.51 -29.67
N ALA A 545 4.59 -17.86 -28.50
CA ALA A 545 5.78 -17.22 -27.95
C ALA A 545 6.66 -18.14 -27.09
N LEU A 546 6.07 -19.22 -26.58
CA LEU A 546 6.72 -20.15 -25.66
C LEU A 546 7.96 -20.79 -26.29
N ARG A 547 8.88 -21.24 -25.43
CA ARG A 547 9.99 -22.17 -25.74
C ARG A 547 9.74 -23.52 -25.10
N HIS A 548 9.26 -23.50 -23.86
CA HIS A 548 8.83 -24.67 -23.12
C HIS A 548 7.32 -24.65 -22.95
N TRP A 549 6.72 -25.85 -22.95
CA TRP A 549 5.30 -26.04 -22.70
C TRP A 549 5.10 -27.32 -21.88
N SER A 550 3.93 -27.44 -21.27
CA SER A 550 3.64 -28.52 -20.31
C SER A 550 2.88 -29.71 -20.91
N GLY A 551 2.63 -29.70 -22.23
CA GLY A 551 1.87 -30.76 -22.92
C GLY A 551 0.35 -30.70 -22.70
N GLU A 552 -0.37 -31.69 -23.20
CA GLU A 552 -1.83 -31.79 -23.03
C GLU A 552 -2.25 -32.01 -21.56
N PRO A 553 -3.49 -31.73 -21.14
CA PRO A 553 -3.93 -31.83 -19.74
C PRO A 553 -3.71 -33.19 -19.07
N ALA A 554 -3.72 -34.27 -19.84
CA ALA A 554 -3.52 -35.64 -19.35
C ALA A 554 -2.04 -36.01 -19.19
N ASP A 555 -1.13 -35.15 -19.66
CA ASP A 555 0.30 -35.39 -19.69
C ASP A 555 0.93 -35.21 -18.29
N SER A 556 1.87 -36.09 -17.94
CA SER A 556 2.60 -36.08 -16.68
C SER A 556 4.10 -35.84 -16.82
N ASP A 557 4.60 -35.65 -18.05
CA ASP A 557 6.03 -35.63 -18.36
C ASP A 557 6.71 -34.30 -17.98
N GLY A 558 5.92 -33.32 -17.52
CA GLY A 558 6.40 -32.01 -17.08
C GLY A 558 6.74 -31.07 -18.25
N PRO A 559 7.34 -29.90 -17.95
CA PRO A 559 7.76 -28.94 -18.97
C PRO A 559 8.82 -29.53 -19.90
N ARG A 560 8.66 -29.32 -21.20
CA ARG A 560 9.58 -29.76 -22.26
C ARG A 560 9.71 -28.70 -23.35
N LEU A 561 10.72 -28.82 -24.20
CA LEU A 561 10.83 -27.93 -25.36
C LEU A 561 9.64 -28.16 -26.30
N LEU A 562 9.19 -27.10 -26.94
CA LEU A 562 8.15 -27.21 -27.98
C LEU A 562 8.55 -28.11 -29.14
N SER A 563 9.85 -28.23 -29.41
CA SER A 563 10.40 -29.07 -30.48
C SER A 563 10.49 -30.55 -30.12
N ASP A 564 10.42 -30.92 -28.84
CA ASP A 564 10.58 -32.32 -28.40
C ASP A 564 9.36 -33.20 -28.71
N GLY A 565 8.18 -32.59 -28.95
CA GLY A 565 6.91 -33.29 -29.12
C GLY A 565 6.40 -33.32 -30.57
N ASN A 566 5.31 -34.07 -30.80
CA ASN A 566 4.61 -34.01 -32.07
C ASN A 566 3.89 -32.66 -32.20
N LEU A 567 4.15 -31.93 -33.30
CA LEU A 567 3.54 -30.62 -33.58
C LEU A 567 2.00 -30.65 -33.51
N ARG A 568 1.38 -31.79 -33.79
CA ARG A 568 -0.06 -32.00 -33.68
C ARG A 568 -0.60 -31.92 -32.26
N GLU A 569 0.16 -32.36 -31.26
CA GLU A 569 -0.22 -32.24 -29.84
C GLU A 569 -0.28 -30.77 -29.42
N LEU A 570 0.59 -29.94 -30.00
CA LEU A 570 0.63 -28.51 -29.74
C LEU A 570 -0.47 -27.73 -30.48
N LEU A 571 -0.68 -28.04 -31.76
CA LEU A 571 -1.59 -27.26 -32.62
C LEU A 571 -3.01 -27.81 -32.69
N GLY A 572 -3.22 -29.04 -32.23
CA GLY A 572 -4.48 -29.75 -32.32
C GLY A 572 -4.76 -30.34 -33.71
N GLN A 573 -5.96 -30.90 -33.89
CA GLN A 573 -6.34 -31.64 -35.11
C GLN A 573 -6.61 -30.77 -36.34
N SER A 574 -6.80 -29.47 -36.16
CA SER A 574 -7.09 -28.52 -37.25
C SER A 574 -6.31 -27.23 -37.01
N PRO A 575 -5.00 -27.23 -37.28
CA PRO A 575 -4.15 -26.07 -37.05
C PRO A 575 -4.59 -24.87 -37.90
N PRO A 576 -4.40 -23.63 -37.41
CA PRO A 576 -4.57 -22.43 -38.23
C PRO A 576 -3.66 -22.42 -39.47
N PRO A 577 -4.07 -21.75 -40.58
CA PRO A 577 -3.31 -21.75 -41.82
C PRO A 577 -1.87 -21.24 -41.69
N VAL A 578 -1.63 -20.23 -40.86
CA VAL A 578 -0.29 -19.70 -40.60
C VAL A 578 0.06 -19.93 -39.14
N VAL A 579 1.16 -20.63 -38.89
CA VAL A 579 1.67 -20.91 -37.55
C VAL A 579 3.08 -20.37 -37.42
N ILE A 580 3.31 -19.57 -36.37
CA ILE A 580 4.60 -18.98 -36.04
C ILE A 580 5.02 -19.46 -34.67
N LEU A 581 6.17 -20.12 -34.59
CA LEU A 581 6.77 -20.64 -33.36
C LEU A 581 8.05 -19.87 -33.06
N SER A 582 7.95 -18.79 -32.28
CA SER A 582 9.09 -17.87 -32.09
C SER A 582 10.12 -18.35 -31.08
N GLY A 583 9.78 -19.36 -30.26
CA GLY A 583 10.69 -20.00 -29.32
C GLY A 583 11.41 -21.24 -29.86
N VAL A 584 11.13 -21.65 -31.10
CA VAL A 584 11.64 -22.89 -31.69
C VAL A 584 12.79 -22.59 -32.66
N GLU A 585 13.96 -23.17 -32.40
CA GLU A 585 15.21 -22.95 -33.15
C GLU A 585 15.45 -24.04 -34.22
N GLU A 586 14.62 -25.07 -34.25
CA GLU A 586 14.59 -26.11 -35.28
C GLU A 586 13.96 -25.55 -36.57
N SER A 587 14.23 -26.18 -37.70
CA SER A 587 13.63 -25.79 -38.98
C SER A 587 12.21 -26.34 -39.13
N ALA A 588 11.37 -25.65 -39.93
CA ALA A 588 10.01 -26.13 -40.20
C ALA A 588 9.98 -27.54 -40.82
N THR A 589 10.97 -27.89 -41.64
CA THR A 589 11.10 -29.21 -42.26
C THR A 589 11.36 -30.32 -41.24
N GLU A 590 12.23 -30.05 -40.26
CA GLU A 590 12.53 -31.00 -39.17
C GLU A 590 11.30 -31.25 -38.29
N LEU A 591 10.54 -30.20 -37.96
CA LEU A 591 9.33 -30.31 -37.12
C LEU A 591 8.18 -31.04 -37.81
N LEU A 592 8.05 -30.87 -39.13
CA LEU A 592 7.04 -31.59 -39.92
C LEU A 592 7.44 -33.05 -40.20
N GLN A 593 8.65 -33.47 -39.79
CA GLN A 593 9.22 -34.79 -40.06
C GLN A 593 9.17 -35.19 -41.55
N ALA A 594 9.13 -34.20 -42.44
CA ALA A 594 9.08 -34.42 -43.88
C ALA A 594 10.40 -35.04 -44.34
N GLY A 595 10.40 -36.36 -44.53
CA GLY A 595 11.56 -37.08 -45.04
C GLY A 595 11.86 -36.67 -46.50
N MET A 596 13.10 -36.87 -46.96
CA MET A 596 13.47 -36.60 -48.37
C MET A 596 12.69 -37.41 -49.43
N ALA A 597 11.81 -38.32 -48.99
CA ALA A 597 10.96 -39.17 -49.84
C ALA A 597 9.45 -38.85 -49.71
N GLU A 598 9.06 -37.93 -48.83
CA GLU A 598 7.67 -37.45 -48.75
C GLU A 598 7.51 -36.24 -49.67
N ASP A 599 6.82 -36.44 -50.80
CA ASP A 599 6.46 -35.32 -51.66
C ASP A 599 5.48 -34.39 -50.91
N LEU A 600 5.66 -33.07 -51.02
CA LEU A 600 4.69 -32.07 -50.53
C LEU A 600 3.24 -32.37 -51.01
N ALA A 601 3.09 -33.04 -52.16
CA ALA A 601 1.80 -33.49 -52.68
C ALA A 601 1.11 -34.55 -51.78
N THR A 602 1.89 -35.46 -51.19
CA THR A 602 1.40 -36.49 -50.26
C THR A 602 0.82 -35.90 -48.98
N GLY A 603 1.43 -34.82 -48.45
CA GLY A 603 0.92 -34.06 -47.30
C GLY A 603 -0.32 -33.20 -47.59
N HIS A 604 -0.70 -33.05 -48.86
CA HIS A 604 -1.89 -32.28 -49.30
C HIS A 604 -3.02 -33.15 -49.86
N SER A 605 -2.89 -34.47 -49.79
CA SER A 605 -3.95 -35.45 -50.09
C SER A 605 -5.14 -35.30 -49.13
N MET A 606 -6.35 -35.68 -49.56
CA MET A 606 -7.53 -35.70 -48.67
C MET A 606 -7.37 -36.64 -47.47
N ALA A 607 -6.52 -37.66 -47.58
CA ALA A 607 -6.25 -38.63 -46.53
C ALA A 607 -5.08 -38.23 -45.61
N ALA A 608 -4.37 -37.14 -45.94
CA ALA A 608 -3.23 -36.66 -45.17
C ALA A 608 -3.67 -35.85 -43.96
N GLU A 609 -2.84 -35.84 -42.92
CA GLU A 609 -3.08 -35.05 -41.73
C GLU A 609 -3.10 -33.55 -42.07
N ARG A 610 -4.02 -32.79 -41.47
CA ARG A 610 -4.12 -31.35 -41.72
C ARG A 610 -2.92 -30.63 -41.11
N GLN A 611 -2.06 -30.11 -41.96
CA GLN A 611 -0.92 -29.28 -41.58
C GLN A 611 -1.18 -27.80 -41.83
N PRO A 612 -0.50 -26.88 -41.11
CA PRO A 612 -0.53 -25.47 -41.44
C PRO A 612 -0.02 -25.25 -42.88
N ARG A 613 -0.60 -24.27 -43.58
CA ARG A 613 -0.15 -23.90 -44.94
C ARG A 613 1.23 -23.25 -44.92
N LEU A 614 1.53 -22.55 -43.83
CA LEU A 614 2.81 -21.93 -43.58
C LEU A 614 3.21 -22.14 -42.11
N LEU A 615 4.36 -22.77 -41.89
CA LEU A 615 4.99 -22.92 -40.58
C LEU A 615 6.27 -22.09 -40.55
N VAL A 616 6.37 -21.14 -39.61
CA VAL A 616 7.52 -20.26 -39.45
C VAL A 616 8.19 -20.52 -38.10
N THR A 617 9.47 -20.82 -38.11
CA THR A 617 10.29 -20.98 -36.90
C THR A 617 11.37 -19.89 -36.83
N ARG A 618 11.94 -19.70 -35.64
CA ARG A 618 12.92 -18.64 -35.37
C ARG A 618 14.18 -18.78 -36.24
N SER A 619 14.61 -20.00 -36.50
CA SER A 619 15.87 -20.32 -37.17
C SER A 619 15.97 -19.87 -38.62
N GLN A 620 14.83 -19.75 -39.29
CA GLN A 620 14.73 -19.37 -40.70
C GLN A 620 14.64 -17.86 -40.89
N VAL A 621 13.76 -17.20 -40.12
CA VAL A 621 13.35 -15.81 -40.38
C VAL A 621 14.06 -14.80 -39.48
N TYR A 622 14.39 -15.15 -38.24
CA TYR A 622 15.00 -14.20 -37.29
C TYR A 622 16.41 -13.75 -37.73
N LYS A 623 17.16 -14.60 -38.45
CA LYS A 623 18.48 -14.26 -39.04
C LYS A 623 18.39 -13.10 -40.05
N LYS A 624 17.22 -12.88 -40.65
CA LYS A 624 16.99 -11.80 -41.63
C LYS A 624 17.03 -10.42 -40.99
N LEU A 625 16.79 -10.28 -39.68
CA LEU A 625 16.91 -9.01 -38.95
C LEU A 625 18.33 -8.41 -39.02
N ARG A 626 19.35 -9.28 -38.97
CA ARG A 626 20.76 -8.84 -38.93
C ARG A 626 21.46 -8.91 -40.29
N LYS A 627 21.07 -9.83 -41.15
CA LYS A 627 21.80 -10.13 -42.40
C LYS A 627 20.92 -10.18 -43.65
N GLY A 628 19.61 -9.98 -43.50
CA GLY A 628 18.64 -9.99 -44.59
C GLY A 628 18.39 -8.59 -45.15
N THR A 629 17.70 -8.55 -46.28
CA THR A 629 17.10 -7.34 -46.86
C THR A 629 15.62 -7.59 -47.05
N LEU A 630 14.82 -6.54 -47.20
CA LEU A 630 13.38 -6.66 -47.47
C LEU A 630 13.10 -7.58 -48.67
N VAL A 631 13.82 -7.38 -49.77
CA VAL A 631 13.67 -8.19 -51.00
C VAL A 631 13.92 -9.67 -50.74
N LYS A 632 15.02 -10.02 -50.03
CA LYS A 632 15.35 -11.41 -49.69
C LYS A 632 14.39 -12.06 -48.70
N LEU A 633 13.62 -11.26 -47.97
CA LEU A 633 12.57 -11.75 -47.07
C LEU A 633 11.30 -12.05 -47.88
N GLN A 634 10.92 -11.13 -48.77
CA GLN A 634 9.78 -11.30 -49.67
C GLN A 634 9.98 -12.48 -50.63
N GLU A 635 11.16 -12.59 -51.26
CA GLU A 635 11.50 -13.72 -52.13
C GLU A 635 11.40 -15.06 -51.38
N HIS A 636 11.89 -15.11 -50.14
CA HIS A 636 11.84 -16.33 -49.34
C HIS A 636 10.40 -16.77 -49.07
N PHE A 637 9.54 -15.86 -48.60
CA PHE A 637 8.16 -16.18 -48.32
C PHE A 637 7.34 -16.45 -49.59
N GLN A 638 7.60 -15.73 -50.68
CA GLN A 638 6.96 -15.96 -51.97
C GLN A 638 7.29 -17.35 -52.52
N GLN A 639 8.57 -17.76 -52.48
CA GLN A 639 8.98 -19.11 -52.89
C GLN A 639 8.27 -20.21 -52.10
N HIS A 640 8.15 -20.03 -50.77
CA HIS A 640 7.41 -20.98 -49.93
C HIS A 640 5.92 -21.03 -50.27
N TRP A 641 5.29 -19.87 -50.51
CA TRP A 641 3.88 -19.79 -50.87
C TRP A 641 3.61 -20.40 -52.25
N ASP A 642 4.42 -20.09 -53.24
CA ASP A 642 4.29 -20.64 -54.60
C ASP A 642 4.46 -22.17 -54.60
N ALA A 643 5.45 -22.68 -53.84
CA ALA A 643 5.65 -24.11 -53.67
C ALA A 643 4.43 -24.81 -53.05
N TRP A 644 3.80 -24.17 -52.05
CA TRP A 644 2.58 -24.69 -51.43
C TRP A 644 1.41 -24.71 -52.42
N VAL A 645 1.19 -23.62 -53.17
CA VAL A 645 0.11 -23.54 -54.17
C VAL A 645 0.29 -24.61 -55.24
N GLN A 646 1.50 -24.76 -55.78
CA GLN A 646 1.80 -25.79 -56.78
C GLN A 646 1.57 -27.21 -56.24
N ALA A 647 2.01 -27.49 -55.02
CA ALA A 647 1.80 -28.80 -54.39
C ALA A 647 0.31 -29.08 -54.14
N ARG A 648 -0.47 -28.05 -53.80
CA ARG A 648 -1.92 -28.16 -53.63
C ARG A 648 -2.64 -28.42 -54.95
N GLU A 649 -2.29 -27.70 -56.01
CA GLU A 649 -2.84 -27.91 -57.36
C GLU A 649 -2.51 -29.33 -57.87
N ALA A 650 -1.27 -29.78 -57.72
CA ALA A 650 -0.85 -31.13 -58.07
C ALA A 650 -1.64 -32.21 -57.30
N ALA A 651 -1.89 -32.01 -56.00
CA ALA A 651 -2.70 -32.92 -55.19
C ALA A 651 -4.18 -32.95 -55.65
N ILE A 652 -4.75 -31.79 -56.02
CA ILE A 652 -6.11 -31.70 -56.58
C ILE A 652 -6.19 -32.42 -57.93
N GLU A 653 -5.22 -32.21 -58.82
CA GLU A 653 -5.16 -32.90 -60.12
C GLU A 653 -4.99 -34.41 -59.97
N ALA A 654 -4.16 -34.86 -59.02
CA ALA A 654 -3.99 -36.28 -58.72
C ALA A 654 -5.27 -36.93 -58.19
N CYS A 655 -6.08 -36.20 -57.41
CA CYS A 655 -7.40 -36.67 -56.96
C CYS A 655 -8.45 -36.63 -58.09
N GLY A 656 -8.37 -35.67 -59.01
CA GLY A 656 -9.28 -35.51 -60.15
C GLY A 656 -9.08 -36.54 -61.27
N LYS A 657 -7.87 -37.14 -61.37
CA LYS A 657 -7.53 -38.23 -62.29
C LYS A 657 -7.77 -39.61 -61.66
N GLY A 658 -8.89 -39.78 -60.94
CA GLY A 658 -9.28 -41.06 -60.36
C GLY A 658 -9.44 -42.14 -61.43
N HIS A 659 -8.62 -43.19 -61.33
CA HIS A 659 -8.91 -44.54 -61.81
C HIS A 659 -9.60 -45.33 -60.72
#